data_AF-A0A7J6HJM4-F1
#
_entry.id   AF-A0A7J6HJM4-F1
#
_cell.length_a   1.000
_cell.length_b   1.000
_cell.length_c   1.000
_cell.angle_alpha   90.00
_cell.angle_beta   90.00
_cell.angle_gamma   90.00
#
_symmetry.space_group_name_H-M   'P 1'
#
loop_
_entity.id
_entity.type
_entity.pdbx_description
1 polymer ?
#
loop_
_entity_poly.entity_id
_entity_poly.type
_entity_poly.pdbx_seq_one_letter_code
_entity_poly.pdbx_strand_id
1 'polypeptide(L)'
;MGFKSLFARKNKKSDSSSVQNHNVDHHTTLDIPLGSRSHSVNARDQIAELEQVFKKFDVNGDGKISSAELGAIMGSLGESSTEEELQKMIKEVDADGDGFIDLSEFIELNTKGVDSDEVLENLKVAFSVYDIDGNGSISAEELFEVLKSLGDDCSIAECRKMINGVDCDGDGMISFDEFKLMMMMGSRTEVDSSSESSSITMAASKMVMASLTHFRPLTCAAASSSGCYPGRLVAQPHDLVKWVRRQGGFVHQGLKIGEDSSHGLGLLASEEIPKGSELISLPQHIPLRFGSLESDEIHSVLVDLAQKVPEELWAMKLGLKLLQERAKVGSFWWPYISNLPEAYSVPIFFPGEDIKNLQYAPLLYQVNKRCRFLLDFEQEVRRALENLKLIDHPFGGLDVDASSLGWAMSAVSSRAFRLHGKKLPDGTSEDDPMMLPLIDMCNHSFEPNARIVQEQGVDNTKMLVKVVAETAIKQNDPLAINYGNLNNDFFLLDYGFVIPSNPYDCIELRYDGALLDAASMAAGVSSPNFSAPSPWQQRFLSQLGLEGEASNLKVSLGGPELVEGRLLAALRVLLASDVTEVEKHDLKTLKSLSAEAPLGVSNEVAAFRTMIALCVIALGHFPTKIMEDESLLKKGVSSSSELAIQFRIQKKSVIIDVMKNLTRRVKLLSQKETVTSQD
;
A
#
# COMPACT_ATOMS: atom_id res chain seq x y z
N MET A 1 -50.67 -20.33 -4.43
CA MET A 1 -50.00 -19.10 -3.98
C MET A 1 -49.49 -19.42 -2.60
N GLY A 2 -48.17 -19.52 -2.43
CA GLY A 2 -47.58 -20.03 -1.19
C GLY A 2 -47.69 -19.06 -0.01
N PHE A 3 -47.51 -19.62 1.19
CA PHE A 3 -47.59 -19.01 2.53
C PHE A 3 -46.95 -17.61 2.70
N LYS A 4 -46.01 -17.22 1.82
CA LYS A 4 -45.41 -15.87 1.79
C LYS A 4 -46.41 -14.74 1.42
N SER A 5 -47.59 -15.07 0.89
CA SER A 5 -48.62 -14.07 0.54
C SER A 5 -49.41 -13.53 1.74
N LEU A 6 -49.44 -14.24 2.88
CA LEU A 6 -50.17 -13.80 4.07
C LEU A 6 -49.46 -12.66 4.83
N PHE A 7 -48.14 -12.53 4.65
CA PHE A 7 -47.33 -11.48 5.27
C PHE A 7 -46.87 -10.40 4.29
N ALA A 8 -47.37 -10.42 3.05
CA ALA A 8 -46.97 -9.45 2.05
C ALA A 8 -48.13 -9.06 1.13
N ARG A 9 -48.82 -7.95 1.45
CA ARG A 9 -49.47 -6.99 0.53
C ARG A 9 -50.30 -5.98 1.37
N LYS A 10 -50.44 -4.68 1.04
CA LYS A 10 -50.01 -3.88 -0.11
C LYS A 10 -50.36 -2.42 0.20
N ASN A 11 -49.48 -1.48 -0.13
CA ASN A 11 -49.91 -0.13 -0.50
C ASN A 11 -49.71 0.03 -2.02
N LYS A 12 -50.80 0.27 -2.75
CA LYS A 12 -50.88 0.73 -4.16
C LYS A 12 -52.35 1.05 -4.45
N LYS A 13 -52.77 2.08 -5.18
CA LYS A 13 -52.15 3.20 -5.93
C LYS A 13 -53.35 4.00 -6.49
N SER A 14 -53.30 5.33 -6.55
CA SER A 14 -54.00 6.20 -7.53
C SER A 14 -53.82 7.66 -7.10
N ASP A 15 -53.88 8.69 -7.92
CA ASP A 15 -53.46 8.90 -9.30
C ASP A 15 -53.12 10.41 -9.38
N SER A 16 -52.43 10.82 -10.43
CA SER A 16 -51.97 12.20 -10.69
C SER A 16 -53.01 13.32 -10.56
N SER A 17 -52.63 14.49 -10.02
CA SER A 17 -52.54 15.78 -10.75
C SER A 17 -52.53 17.05 -9.86
N SER A 18 -51.78 18.05 -10.36
CA SER A 18 -51.93 19.51 -10.22
C SER A 18 -51.66 20.26 -8.90
N VAL A 19 -50.57 21.05 -8.96
CA VAL A 19 -50.49 22.52 -8.83
C VAL A 19 -50.86 23.22 -7.50
N GLN A 20 -49.94 24.11 -7.09
CA GLN A 20 -50.05 25.39 -6.36
C GLN A 20 -49.77 25.46 -4.85
N ASN A 21 -48.74 26.28 -4.58
CA ASN A 21 -48.41 27.00 -3.35
C ASN A 21 -49.63 27.66 -2.67
N HIS A 22 -49.63 27.72 -1.33
CA HIS A 22 -49.76 28.99 -0.60
C HIS A 22 -49.39 28.86 0.90
N ASN A 23 -48.78 29.95 1.39
CA ASN A 23 -48.40 30.27 2.78
C ASN A 23 -49.56 30.21 3.80
N VAL A 24 -49.23 30.06 5.10
CA VAL A 24 -49.37 31.07 6.18
C VAL A 24 -49.38 30.40 7.57
N ASP A 25 -48.41 30.82 8.39
CA ASP A 25 -48.34 31.14 9.84
C ASP A 25 -48.97 30.30 10.99
N HIS A 26 -48.08 30.14 11.99
CA HIS A 26 -48.20 30.39 13.44
C HIS A 26 -48.42 29.23 14.46
N HIS A 27 -47.37 29.08 15.29
CA HIS A 27 -47.25 28.74 16.74
C HIS A 27 -48.10 27.57 17.28
N THR A 28 -47.54 26.57 17.98
CA THR A 28 -46.76 26.70 19.22
C THR A 28 -46.13 25.35 19.62
N THR A 29 -44.98 25.41 20.31
CA THR A 29 -44.39 24.45 21.28
C THR A 29 -43.63 23.18 20.83
N LEU A 30 -42.34 23.19 21.22
CA LEU A 30 -41.48 22.10 21.75
C LEU A 30 -40.66 21.23 20.78
N ASP A 31 -39.39 21.62 20.67
CA ASP A 31 -38.12 20.86 20.75
C ASP A 31 -38.03 19.42 20.20
N ILE A 32 -37.00 19.27 19.35
CA ILE A 32 -36.56 18.09 18.59
C ILE A 32 -35.82 17.09 19.51
N PRO A 33 -36.10 15.76 19.44
CA PRO A 33 -35.32 14.77 20.18
C PRO A 33 -34.24 14.09 19.32
N LEU A 34 -33.00 14.11 19.84
CA LEU A 34 -31.95 13.10 19.62
C LEU A 34 -32.21 11.93 20.59
N GLY A 35 -32.14 10.67 20.12
CA GLY A 35 -32.13 9.50 21.02
C GLY A 35 -32.39 8.14 20.38
N SER A 36 -31.43 7.23 20.53
CA SER A 36 -31.43 5.79 20.24
C SER A 36 -32.53 4.98 20.97
N ARG A 37 -32.97 3.84 20.38
CA ARG A 37 -32.93 2.49 21.00
C ARG A 37 -33.58 1.37 20.14
N SER A 38 -32.78 0.33 19.90
CA SER A 38 -33.03 -1.14 19.92
C SER A 38 -34.26 -1.75 19.23
N HIS A 39 -34.04 -2.83 18.45
CA HIS A 39 -34.56 -4.18 18.76
C HIS A 39 -33.75 -5.28 18.05
N SER A 40 -33.18 -6.16 18.87
CA SER A 40 -32.57 -7.48 18.58
C SER A 40 -33.62 -8.57 18.88
N VAL A 41 -33.59 -9.72 18.17
CA VAL A 41 -34.24 -10.98 18.60
C VAL A 41 -33.37 -12.20 18.20
N ASN A 42 -33.15 -13.12 19.15
CA ASN A 42 -32.31 -14.33 19.10
C ASN A 42 -32.99 -15.53 18.42
N ALA A 43 -32.20 -16.46 17.85
CA ALA A 43 -32.68 -17.70 17.23
C ALA A 43 -33.16 -18.80 18.22
N ARG A 44 -32.67 -18.81 19.48
CA ARG A 44 -33.22 -19.70 20.53
C ARG A 44 -34.57 -19.21 21.04
N ASP A 45 -34.77 -17.89 21.09
CA ASP A 45 -36.06 -17.29 21.36
C ASP A 45 -37.01 -17.48 20.15
N GLN A 46 -36.49 -17.48 18.91
CA GLN A 46 -37.31 -17.81 17.73
C GLN A 46 -37.75 -19.27 17.67
N ILE A 47 -36.91 -20.24 18.06
CA ILE A 47 -37.32 -21.65 18.13
C ILE A 47 -38.35 -21.85 19.26
N ALA A 48 -38.12 -21.25 20.44
CA ALA A 48 -39.08 -21.29 21.54
C ALA A 48 -40.39 -20.54 21.23
N GLU A 49 -40.35 -19.45 20.47
CA GLU A 49 -41.53 -18.71 19.96
C GLU A 49 -42.25 -19.50 18.86
N LEU A 50 -41.53 -20.14 17.94
CA LEU A 50 -42.11 -20.98 16.89
C LEU A 50 -42.76 -22.24 17.49
N GLU A 51 -42.21 -22.81 18.56
CA GLU A 51 -42.85 -23.88 19.35
C GLU A 51 -44.12 -23.39 20.06
N GLN A 52 -44.13 -22.16 20.59
CA GLN A 52 -45.32 -21.56 21.20
C GLN A 52 -46.39 -21.20 20.16
N VAL A 53 -45.98 -20.80 18.96
CA VAL A 53 -46.86 -20.57 17.82
C VAL A 53 -47.44 -21.90 17.37
N PHE A 54 -46.62 -22.94 17.16
CA PHE A 54 -47.06 -24.28 16.81
C PHE A 54 -48.14 -24.81 17.76
N LYS A 55 -47.96 -24.63 19.09
CA LYS A 55 -48.97 -24.99 20.11
C LYS A 55 -50.27 -24.19 20.07
N LYS A 56 -50.30 -23.01 19.44
CA LYS A 56 -51.55 -22.26 19.19
C LYS A 56 -52.26 -22.77 17.93
N PHE A 57 -51.52 -23.36 17.00
CA PHE A 57 -52.06 -23.96 15.78
C PHE A 57 -52.56 -25.39 16.03
N ASP A 58 -51.85 -26.17 16.83
CA ASP A 58 -52.26 -27.48 17.31
C ASP A 58 -53.24 -27.33 18.50
N VAL A 59 -54.52 -27.08 18.18
CA VAL A 59 -55.57 -26.83 19.17
C VAL A 59 -55.89 -28.09 19.98
N ASN A 60 -55.76 -29.26 19.35
CA ASN A 60 -56.08 -30.53 19.97
C ASN A 60 -54.90 -31.13 20.77
N GLY A 61 -53.67 -30.66 20.54
CA GLY A 61 -52.46 -31.02 21.27
C GLY A 61 -51.82 -32.34 20.83
N ASP A 62 -52.11 -32.84 19.62
CA ASP A 62 -51.60 -34.11 19.10
C ASP A 62 -50.18 -34.01 18.51
N GLY A 63 -49.59 -32.81 18.52
CA GLY A 63 -48.24 -32.55 18.04
C GLY A 63 -48.14 -32.38 16.53
N LYS A 64 -49.28 -32.28 15.82
CA LYS A 64 -49.36 -32.09 14.37
C LYS A 64 -50.42 -31.04 14.04
N ILE A 65 -50.28 -30.33 12.92
CA ILE A 65 -51.29 -29.35 12.48
C ILE A 65 -52.13 -29.96 11.36
N SER A 66 -53.42 -30.16 11.61
CA SER A 66 -54.39 -30.64 10.61
C SER A 66 -54.91 -29.54 9.69
N SER A 67 -55.47 -29.92 8.53
CA SER A 67 -56.10 -28.97 7.60
C SER A 67 -57.25 -28.19 8.25
N ALA A 68 -58.00 -28.83 9.15
CA ALA A 68 -59.10 -28.21 9.88
C ALA A 68 -58.61 -27.18 10.91
N GLU A 69 -57.50 -27.44 11.60
CA GLU A 69 -56.89 -26.51 12.56
C GLU A 69 -56.24 -25.32 11.87
N LEU A 70 -55.57 -25.57 10.74
CA LEU A 70 -55.03 -24.51 9.89
C LEU A 70 -56.16 -23.62 9.34
N GLY A 71 -57.26 -24.22 8.87
CA GLY A 71 -58.44 -23.52 8.38
C GLY A 71 -59.19 -22.70 9.44
N ALA A 72 -59.31 -23.22 10.67
CA ALA A 72 -59.95 -22.53 11.79
C ALA A 72 -59.22 -21.24 12.16
N ILE A 73 -57.88 -21.25 12.10
CA ILE A 73 -57.05 -20.08 12.41
C ILE A 73 -57.06 -19.06 11.27
N MET A 74 -57.02 -19.50 10.01
CA MET A 74 -57.16 -18.60 8.86
C MET A 74 -58.52 -17.90 8.86
N GLY A 75 -59.59 -18.62 9.19
CA GLY A 75 -60.93 -18.05 9.39
C GLY A 75 -60.99 -17.01 10.51
N SER A 76 -60.23 -17.22 11.60
CA SER A 76 -60.12 -16.25 12.71
C SER A 76 -59.30 -15.00 12.37
N LEU A 77 -58.42 -15.08 11.35
CA LEU A 77 -57.63 -13.97 10.83
C LEU A 77 -58.33 -13.20 9.69
N GLY A 78 -59.56 -13.59 9.33
CA GLY A 78 -60.40 -12.88 8.37
C GLY A 78 -60.29 -13.34 6.91
N GLU A 79 -59.55 -14.42 6.62
CA GLU A 79 -59.50 -15.04 5.29
C GLU A 79 -60.12 -16.44 5.33
N SER A 80 -61.19 -16.67 4.55
CA SER A 80 -61.76 -18.01 4.37
C SER A 80 -61.16 -18.69 3.14
N SER A 81 -60.24 -19.63 3.36
CA SER A 81 -59.70 -20.52 2.34
C SER A 81 -60.54 -21.79 2.21
N THR A 82 -60.59 -22.39 1.01
CA THR A 82 -61.32 -23.65 0.80
C THR A 82 -60.48 -24.86 1.22
N GLU A 83 -61.12 -25.99 1.52
CA GLU A 83 -60.44 -27.21 1.95
C GLU A 83 -59.39 -27.67 0.92
N GLU A 84 -59.66 -27.49 -0.38
CA GLU A 84 -58.72 -27.85 -1.45
C GLU A 84 -57.46 -26.97 -1.47
N GLU A 85 -57.57 -25.72 -1.02
CA GLU A 85 -56.42 -24.81 -0.91
C GLU A 85 -55.55 -25.13 0.31
N LEU A 86 -56.19 -25.46 1.43
CA LEU A 86 -55.50 -25.87 2.67
C LEU A 86 -54.73 -27.18 2.47
N GLN A 87 -55.34 -28.16 1.81
CA GLN A 87 -54.69 -29.44 1.46
C GLN A 87 -53.47 -29.25 0.55
N LYS A 88 -53.53 -28.29 -0.38
CA LYS A 88 -52.40 -27.98 -1.25
C LYS A 88 -51.25 -27.33 -0.47
N MET A 89 -51.55 -26.47 0.50
CA MET A 89 -50.52 -25.82 1.32
C MET A 89 -49.80 -26.81 2.24
N ILE A 90 -50.53 -27.77 2.83
CA ILE A 90 -49.93 -28.83 3.65
C ILE A 90 -48.99 -29.68 2.80
N LYS A 91 -49.45 -30.10 1.62
CA LYS A 91 -48.67 -30.95 0.71
C LYS A 91 -47.37 -30.32 0.18
N GLU A 92 -47.20 -29.00 0.26
CA GLU A 92 -45.96 -28.32 -0.17
C GLU A 92 -44.85 -28.41 0.90
N VAL A 93 -45.18 -28.84 2.11
CA VAL A 93 -44.32 -28.76 3.30
C VAL A 93 -44.17 -30.11 3.99
N ASP A 94 -45.26 -30.88 3.99
CA ASP A 94 -45.37 -32.28 4.43
C ASP A 94 -44.39 -33.16 3.65
N ALA A 95 -43.22 -33.41 4.25
CA ALA A 95 -42.10 -34.13 3.67
C ALA A 95 -42.26 -35.64 3.87
N ASP A 96 -42.96 -36.07 4.92
CA ASP A 96 -43.25 -37.48 5.19
C ASP A 96 -44.54 -37.99 4.53
N GLY A 97 -45.38 -37.08 4.03
CA GLY A 97 -46.57 -37.33 3.23
C GLY A 97 -47.78 -37.81 4.04
N ASP A 98 -47.79 -37.55 5.35
CA ASP A 98 -48.82 -38.05 6.25
C ASP A 98 -50.12 -37.22 6.27
N GLY A 99 -50.11 -36.07 5.57
CA GLY A 99 -51.24 -35.16 5.44
C GLY A 99 -51.37 -34.15 6.56
N PHE A 100 -50.36 -34.02 7.42
CA PHE A 100 -50.26 -33.07 8.52
C PHE A 100 -48.92 -32.31 8.45
N ILE A 101 -48.75 -31.27 9.27
CA ILE A 101 -47.46 -30.57 9.41
C ILE A 101 -46.94 -30.80 10.82
N ASP A 102 -45.78 -31.43 10.94
CA ASP A 102 -45.12 -31.64 12.23
C ASP A 102 -44.21 -30.47 12.64
N LEU A 103 -43.75 -30.47 13.89
CA LEU A 103 -42.93 -29.39 14.44
C LEU A 103 -41.59 -29.22 13.70
N SER A 104 -41.00 -30.30 13.21
CA SER A 104 -39.72 -30.27 12.50
C SER A 104 -39.88 -29.66 11.11
N GLU A 105 -40.93 -30.05 10.39
CA GLU A 105 -41.31 -29.51 9.09
C GLU A 105 -41.70 -28.03 9.19
N PHE A 106 -42.39 -27.66 10.27
CA PHE A 106 -42.77 -26.28 10.57
C PHE A 106 -41.56 -25.36 10.83
N ILE A 107 -40.51 -25.89 11.48
CA ILE A 107 -39.25 -25.17 11.71
C ILE A 107 -38.45 -25.04 10.40
N GLU A 108 -38.33 -26.12 9.63
CA GLU A 108 -37.59 -26.16 8.37
C GLU A 108 -38.15 -25.18 7.32
N LEU A 109 -39.48 -25.01 7.30
CA LEU A 109 -40.15 -24.01 6.48
C LEU A 109 -39.77 -22.56 6.82
N ASN A 110 -39.45 -22.29 8.09
CA ASN A 110 -39.11 -20.95 8.58
C ASN A 110 -37.60 -20.65 8.56
N THR A 111 -36.74 -21.66 8.43
CA THR A 111 -35.27 -21.50 8.41
C THR A 111 -34.62 -21.67 7.03
N LYS A 112 -35.30 -22.24 6.03
CA LYS A 112 -34.77 -22.34 4.66
C LYS A 112 -34.80 -20.99 3.92
N GLY A 113 -33.71 -20.26 4.07
CA GLY A 113 -33.38 -19.07 3.28
C GLY A 113 -31.89 -18.67 3.30
N VAL A 114 -30.99 -19.49 3.86
CA VAL A 114 -29.56 -19.19 3.99
C VAL A 114 -28.73 -20.37 3.48
N ASP A 115 -28.86 -20.69 2.20
CA ASP A 115 -27.84 -21.46 1.47
C ASP A 115 -27.31 -20.56 0.35
N SER A 116 -26.15 -19.96 0.57
CA SER A 116 -25.24 -19.63 -0.52
C SER A 116 -24.05 -20.57 -0.41
N ASP A 117 -23.76 -21.30 -1.50
CA ASP A 117 -22.63 -22.24 -1.60
C ASP A 117 -21.30 -21.61 -1.15
N GLU A 118 -21.18 -20.29 -1.31
CA GLU A 118 -20.05 -19.46 -0.87
C GLU A 118 -19.80 -19.50 0.65
N VAL A 119 -20.83 -19.53 1.51
CA VAL A 119 -20.65 -19.58 2.97
C VAL A 119 -20.20 -20.98 3.41
N LEU A 120 -20.72 -22.02 2.75
CA LEU A 120 -20.32 -23.41 2.99
C LEU A 120 -18.87 -23.67 2.56
N GLU A 121 -18.45 -23.08 1.44
CA GLU A 121 -17.07 -23.18 0.97
C GLU A 121 -16.10 -22.42 1.89
N ASN A 122 -16.47 -21.23 2.36
CA ASN A 122 -15.69 -20.47 3.34
C ASN A 122 -15.52 -21.18 4.69
N LEU A 123 -16.54 -21.89 5.17
CA LEU A 123 -16.46 -22.67 6.41
C LEU A 123 -15.57 -23.91 6.27
N LYS A 124 -15.56 -24.56 5.10
CA LYS A 124 -14.63 -25.69 4.81
C LYS A 124 -13.18 -25.24 4.81
N VAL A 125 -12.91 -24.07 4.23
CA VAL A 125 -11.56 -23.48 4.25
C VAL A 125 -11.14 -23.12 5.67
N ALA A 126 -12.04 -22.54 6.47
CA ALA A 126 -11.74 -22.24 7.88
C ALA A 126 -11.48 -23.52 8.70
N PHE A 127 -12.17 -24.61 8.40
CA PHE A 127 -11.97 -25.90 9.06
C PHE A 127 -10.60 -26.52 8.72
N SER A 128 -10.20 -26.50 7.44
CA SER A 128 -8.91 -27.06 7.00
C SER A 128 -7.68 -26.31 7.54
N VAL A 129 -7.87 -25.13 8.14
CA VAL A 129 -6.79 -24.39 8.80
C VAL A 129 -6.45 -24.98 10.17
N TYR A 130 -7.42 -25.60 10.84
CA TYR A 130 -7.22 -26.26 12.12
C TYR A 130 -6.93 -27.75 11.99
N ASP A 131 -7.50 -28.41 10.98
CA ASP A 131 -7.24 -29.82 10.66
C ASP A 131 -5.90 -29.95 9.91
N ILE A 132 -4.80 -29.98 10.66
CA ILE A 132 -3.43 -29.93 10.13
C ILE A 132 -3.07 -31.25 9.45
N ASP A 133 -3.53 -32.37 10.00
CA ASP A 133 -3.27 -33.70 9.45
C ASP A 133 -4.29 -34.13 8.36
N GLY A 134 -5.38 -33.37 8.21
CA GLY A 134 -6.40 -33.56 7.17
C GLY A 134 -7.31 -34.76 7.43
N ASN A 135 -7.44 -35.18 8.69
CA ASN A 135 -8.21 -36.37 9.08
C ASN A 135 -9.73 -36.10 9.13
N GLY A 136 -10.16 -34.85 8.97
CA GLY A 136 -11.56 -34.44 8.99
C GLY A 136 -12.11 -34.04 10.37
N SER A 137 -11.24 -33.95 11.38
CA SER A 137 -11.55 -33.59 12.77
C SER A 137 -10.42 -32.76 13.38
N ILE A 138 -10.75 -31.77 14.22
CA ILE A 138 -9.75 -30.91 14.87
C ILE A 138 -9.44 -31.44 16.27
N SER A 139 -8.19 -31.82 16.52
CA SER A 139 -7.72 -32.26 17.83
C SER A 139 -7.29 -31.11 18.76
N ALA A 140 -7.14 -31.41 20.05
CA ALA A 140 -6.65 -30.45 21.05
C ALA A 140 -5.22 -29.98 20.78
N GLU A 141 -4.40 -30.89 20.25
CA GLU A 141 -3.02 -30.63 19.85
C GLU A 141 -2.97 -29.69 18.65
N GLU A 142 -3.81 -29.89 17.64
CA GLU A 142 -3.86 -29.03 16.45
C GLU A 142 -4.42 -27.64 16.78
N LEU A 143 -5.48 -27.57 17.58
CA LEU A 143 -6.00 -26.30 18.09
C LEU A 143 -4.93 -25.51 18.87
N PHE A 144 -4.13 -26.19 19.69
CA PHE A 144 -3.04 -25.59 20.44
C PHE A 144 -1.92 -25.07 19.51
N GLU A 145 -1.55 -25.82 18.47
CA GLU A 145 -0.53 -25.38 17.51
C GLU A 145 -0.97 -24.12 16.75
N VAL A 146 -2.22 -24.05 16.32
CA VAL A 146 -2.78 -22.88 15.64
C VAL A 146 -2.81 -21.67 16.58
N LEU A 147 -3.34 -21.79 17.81
CA LEU A 147 -3.41 -20.69 18.77
C LEU A 147 -2.02 -20.15 19.18
N LYS A 148 -1.05 -21.05 19.34
CA LYS A 148 0.34 -20.66 19.64
C LYS A 148 1.01 -19.94 18.47
N SER A 149 0.69 -20.30 17.23
CA SER A 149 1.20 -19.61 16.03
C SER A 149 0.68 -18.17 15.90
N LEU A 150 -0.45 -17.86 16.55
CA LEU A 150 -1.11 -16.56 16.58
C LEU A 150 -0.70 -15.69 17.77
N GLY A 151 0.21 -16.17 18.64
CA GLY A 151 0.71 -15.42 19.79
C GLY A 151 -0.19 -15.45 21.02
N ASP A 152 -1.15 -16.39 21.10
CA ASP A 152 -1.95 -16.64 22.30
C ASP A 152 -1.24 -17.69 23.19
N ASP A 153 -1.09 -17.39 24.49
CA ASP A 153 -0.44 -18.27 25.48
C ASP A 153 -1.43 -19.29 26.10
N CYS A 154 -2.29 -19.88 25.28
CA CYS A 154 -3.22 -20.93 25.72
C CYS A 154 -2.49 -22.23 26.03
N SER A 155 -2.79 -22.85 27.17
CA SER A 155 -2.31 -24.18 27.52
C SER A 155 -3.11 -25.28 26.81
N ILE A 156 -2.51 -26.46 26.62
CA ILE A 156 -3.21 -27.60 26.02
C ILE A 156 -4.42 -28.07 26.86
N ALA A 157 -4.38 -27.84 28.18
CA ALA A 157 -5.50 -28.12 29.07
C ALA A 157 -6.68 -27.16 28.84
N GLU A 158 -6.40 -25.91 28.45
CA GLU A 158 -7.44 -24.96 28.06
C GLU A 158 -8.02 -25.29 26.68
N CYS A 159 -7.19 -25.74 25.74
CA CYS A 159 -7.65 -26.22 24.43
C CYS A 159 -8.58 -27.43 24.56
N ARG A 160 -8.27 -28.39 25.45
CA ARG A 160 -9.17 -29.51 25.78
C ARG A 160 -10.50 -29.05 26.38
N LYS A 161 -10.48 -28.01 27.24
CA LYS A 161 -11.71 -27.42 27.79
C LYS A 161 -12.54 -26.70 26.73
N MET A 162 -11.90 -26.13 25.72
CA MET A 162 -12.57 -25.48 24.58
C MET A 162 -13.27 -26.53 23.70
N ILE A 163 -12.59 -27.62 23.38
CA ILE A 163 -13.15 -28.73 22.61
C ILE A 163 -14.34 -29.35 23.34
N ASN A 164 -14.22 -29.66 24.62
CA ASN A 164 -15.33 -30.20 25.43
C ASN A 164 -16.59 -29.31 25.47
N GLY A 165 -16.49 -28.03 25.08
CA GLY A 165 -17.65 -27.14 24.98
C GLY A 165 -18.41 -27.28 23.66
N VAL A 166 -17.77 -27.80 22.61
CA VAL A 166 -18.30 -27.85 21.24
C VAL A 166 -18.55 -29.29 20.79
N ASP A 167 -17.73 -30.21 21.28
CA ASP A 167 -17.81 -31.66 21.11
C ASP A 167 -19.16 -32.18 21.65
N CYS A 168 -20.04 -32.56 20.74
CA CYS A 168 -21.40 -33.03 20.99
C CYS A 168 -21.50 -34.55 21.05
N ASP A 169 -20.60 -35.26 20.36
CA ASP A 169 -20.57 -36.72 20.35
C ASP A 169 -19.61 -37.33 21.39
N GLY A 170 -18.76 -36.50 22.00
CA GLY A 170 -17.88 -36.81 23.11
C GLY A 170 -16.59 -37.51 22.70
N ASP A 171 -16.19 -37.42 21.42
CA ASP A 171 -15.00 -38.09 20.89
C ASP A 171 -13.68 -37.36 21.23
N GLY A 172 -13.76 -36.16 21.81
CA GLY A 172 -12.63 -35.33 22.20
C GLY A 172 -11.98 -34.56 21.05
N MET A 173 -12.65 -34.49 19.89
CA MET A 173 -12.26 -33.77 18.68
C MET A 173 -13.39 -32.81 18.28
N ILE A 174 -13.19 -32.00 17.24
CA ILE A 174 -14.27 -31.19 16.63
C ILE A 174 -14.44 -31.61 15.17
N SER A 175 -15.59 -32.19 14.85
CA SER A 175 -15.98 -32.53 13.47
C SER A 175 -16.39 -31.28 12.67
N PHE A 176 -16.47 -31.42 11.34
CA PHE A 176 -16.88 -30.31 10.46
C PHE A 176 -18.28 -29.76 10.79
N ASP A 177 -19.22 -30.62 11.17
CA ASP A 177 -20.60 -30.21 11.51
C ASP A 177 -20.65 -29.45 12.85
N GLU A 178 -19.85 -29.86 13.83
CA GLU A 178 -19.69 -29.16 15.12
C GLU A 178 -18.99 -27.81 14.95
N PHE A 179 -17.97 -27.77 14.09
CA PHE A 179 -17.29 -26.55 13.71
C PHE A 179 -18.22 -25.56 12.99
N LYS A 180 -19.08 -26.06 12.09
CA LYS A 180 -20.11 -25.25 11.41
C LYS A 180 -21.08 -24.64 12.42
N LEU A 181 -21.58 -25.45 13.35
CA LEU A 181 -22.48 -24.99 14.42
C LEU A 181 -21.79 -23.92 15.28
N MET A 182 -20.53 -24.13 15.65
CA MET A 182 -19.75 -23.18 16.42
C MET A 182 -19.52 -21.85 15.67
N MET A 183 -19.15 -21.88 14.39
CA MET A 183 -18.89 -20.69 13.58
C MET A 183 -20.18 -19.86 13.32
N MET A 184 -21.33 -20.52 13.22
CA MET A 184 -22.63 -19.84 13.11
C MET A 184 -23.05 -19.16 14.43
N MET A 185 -22.46 -19.55 15.56
CA MET A 185 -22.73 -18.99 16.89
C MET A 185 -21.81 -17.83 17.29
N GLY A 186 -20.58 -17.73 16.75
CA GLY A 186 -19.55 -16.77 17.18
C GLY A 186 -19.64 -15.34 16.59
N SER A 187 -20.41 -15.11 15.53
CA SER A 187 -20.48 -13.81 14.82
C SER A 187 -21.44 -12.78 15.45
N ARG A 188 -21.82 -12.91 16.73
CA ARG A 188 -22.91 -12.10 17.33
C ARG A 188 -22.66 -11.43 18.69
N THR A 189 -21.43 -11.32 19.19
CA THR A 189 -21.18 -10.66 20.49
C THR A 189 -19.86 -9.90 20.59
N GLU A 190 -19.92 -8.57 20.58
CA GLU A 190 -19.03 -7.72 21.40
C GLU A 190 -19.91 -6.93 22.38
N VAL A 191 -19.43 -6.81 23.62
CA VAL A 191 -20.04 -6.13 24.80
C VAL A 191 -20.99 -6.99 25.65
N ASP A 192 -20.47 -7.68 26.67
CA ASP A 192 -20.62 -7.24 28.08
C ASP A 192 -19.65 -7.99 29.01
N SER A 193 -18.97 -7.26 29.89
CA SER A 193 -17.92 -7.78 30.78
C SER A 193 -18.44 -7.94 32.21
N SER A 194 -19.12 -9.05 32.50
CA SER A 194 -19.21 -9.61 33.86
C SER A 194 -20.05 -10.89 33.90
N SER A 195 -19.40 -12.04 33.82
CA SER A 195 -19.74 -13.33 34.45
C SER A 195 -19.01 -14.46 33.70
N GLU A 196 -18.65 -15.52 34.41
CA GLU A 196 -17.88 -16.66 33.91
C GLU A 196 -18.33 -17.10 32.51
N SER A 197 -17.48 -16.85 31.52
CA SER A 197 -17.74 -17.15 30.12
C SER A 197 -17.91 -18.65 29.93
N SER A 198 -19.06 -19.08 29.39
CA SER A 198 -19.28 -20.45 28.95
C SER A 198 -18.12 -20.90 28.05
N SER A 199 -17.52 -22.07 28.32
CA SER A 199 -16.34 -22.57 27.57
C SER A 199 -16.54 -22.56 26.04
N ILE A 200 -17.80 -22.72 25.60
CA ILE A 200 -18.25 -22.69 24.20
C ILE A 200 -18.07 -21.31 23.54
N THR A 201 -18.41 -20.22 24.23
CA THR A 201 -18.30 -18.87 23.66
C THR A 201 -16.85 -18.40 23.59
N MET A 202 -16.01 -18.79 24.56
CA MET A 202 -14.58 -18.55 24.46
C MET A 202 -13.93 -19.37 23.33
N ALA A 203 -14.31 -20.64 23.16
CA ALA A 203 -13.81 -21.49 22.07
C ALA A 203 -14.20 -20.90 20.71
N ALA A 204 -15.47 -20.56 20.52
CA ALA A 204 -15.99 -19.97 19.29
C ALA A 204 -15.36 -18.60 19.01
N SER A 205 -15.26 -17.69 20.00
CA SER A 205 -14.64 -16.39 19.78
C SER A 205 -13.14 -16.50 19.48
N LYS A 206 -12.40 -17.41 20.13
CA LYS A 206 -10.97 -17.62 19.83
C LYS A 206 -10.76 -18.27 18.46
N MET A 207 -11.56 -19.27 18.10
CA MET A 207 -11.50 -19.89 16.77
C MET A 207 -12.00 -18.96 15.66
N VAL A 208 -13.05 -18.17 15.89
CA VAL A 208 -13.52 -17.16 14.92
C VAL A 208 -12.48 -16.04 14.77
N MET A 209 -11.92 -15.53 15.87
CA MET A 209 -10.83 -14.55 15.81
C MET A 209 -9.60 -15.14 15.11
N ALA A 210 -9.23 -16.39 15.39
CA ALA A 210 -8.15 -17.09 14.70
C ALA A 210 -8.46 -17.32 13.20
N SER A 211 -9.71 -17.65 12.83
CA SER A 211 -10.13 -17.79 11.42
C SER A 211 -10.23 -16.45 10.68
N LEU A 212 -10.70 -15.40 11.33
CA LEU A 212 -10.77 -14.04 10.78
C LEU A 212 -9.38 -13.38 10.70
N THR A 213 -8.45 -13.77 11.58
CA THR A 213 -7.04 -13.34 11.52
C THR A 213 -6.18 -14.23 10.61
N HIS A 214 -6.68 -15.41 10.19
CA HIS A 214 -6.00 -16.29 9.25
C HIS A 214 -6.11 -15.83 7.79
N PHE A 215 -7.13 -15.05 7.44
CA PHE A 215 -7.06 -14.17 6.29
C PHE A 215 -6.28 -12.92 6.71
N ARG A 216 -4.97 -12.91 6.45
CA ARG A 216 -4.18 -11.69 6.58
C ARG A 216 -4.72 -10.69 5.56
N PRO A 217 -5.50 -9.67 5.97
CA PRO A 217 -6.09 -8.75 5.02
C PRO A 217 -4.95 -8.12 4.23
N LEU A 218 -5.05 -8.08 2.91
CA LEU A 218 -4.08 -7.37 2.09
C LEU A 218 -4.32 -5.85 2.16
N THR A 219 -5.55 -5.46 2.53
CA THR A 219 -5.94 -4.07 2.78
C THR A 219 -5.08 -3.47 3.88
N CYS A 220 -4.73 -2.20 3.70
CA CYS A 220 -3.91 -1.44 4.62
C CYS A 220 -4.71 -0.23 5.10
N ALA A 221 -4.60 0.11 6.37
CA ALA A 221 -5.22 1.32 6.89
C ALA A 221 -4.64 2.55 6.16
N ALA A 222 -5.51 3.46 5.73
CA ALA A 222 -5.06 4.79 5.32
C ALA A 222 -4.27 5.42 6.48
N ALA A 223 -3.14 6.06 6.18
CA ALA A 223 -2.26 6.65 7.19
C ALA A 223 -3.07 7.41 8.25
N SER A 224 -3.16 6.83 9.45
CA SER A 224 -3.90 7.42 10.56
C SER A 224 -3.25 8.74 10.97
N SER A 225 -4.06 9.77 11.19
CA SER A 225 -3.68 11.13 11.58
C SER A 225 -3.06 11.27 12.98
N SER A 226 -2.63 10.17 13.60
CA SER A 226 -2.21 10.11 15.01
C SER A 226 -0.93 9.30 15.15
N GLY A 227 0.21 9.93 14.84
CA GLY A 227 1.54 9.36 15.05
C GLY A 227 2.54 9.89 14.04
N CYS A 228 3.75 10.25 14.51
CA CYS A 228 4.81 10.79 13.66
C CYS A 228 5.42 9.70 12.73
N TYR A 229 5.15 8.41 12.99
CA TYR A 229 5.63 7.28 12.20
C TYR A 229 4.60 6.14 12.13
N PRO A 230 4.48 5.45 10.99
CA PRO A 230 3.56 4.32 10.84
C PRO A 230 3.97 3.15 11.74
N GLY A 231 2.98 2.52 12.39
CA GLY A 231 3.17 1.29 13.14
C GLY A 231 3.63 0.14 12.24
N ARG A 232 4.17 -0.92 12.86
CA ARG A 232 4.42 -2.19 12.15
C ARG A 232 3.09 -2.87 11.82
N LEU A 233 3.10 -3.73 10.80
CA LEU A 233 1.95 -4.47 10.31
C LEU A 233 1.23 -5.27 11.42
N VAL A 234 1.98 -5.72 12.44
CA VAL A 234 1.44 -6.40 13.62
C VAL A 234 1.96 -5.71 14.87
N ALA A 235 1.09 -5.56 15.88
CA ALA A 235 1.43 -4.90 17.16
C ALA A 235 2.59 -5.58 17.90
N GLN A 236 2.67 -6.91 17.83
CA GLN A 236 3.77 -7.72 18.37
C GLN A 236 4.40 -8.55 17.25
N PRO A 237 5.35 -7.98 16.51
CA PRO A 237 6.00 -8.68 15.41
C PRO A 237 7.02 -9.70 15.93
N HIS A 238 7.40 -10.65 15.07
CA HIS A 238 8.46 -11.59 15.41
C HIS A 238 9.81 -10.88 15.63
N ASP A 239 10.64 -11.45 16.51
CA ASP A 239 12.00 -10.98 16.74
C ASP A 239 12.88 -11.31 15.51
N LEU A 240 13.07 -10.29 14.67
CA LEU A 240 13.78 -10.41 13.40
C LEU A 240 15.25 -10.80 13.59
N VAL A 241 15.89 -10.30 14.65
CA VAL A 241 17.29 -10.64 14.97
C VAL A 241 17.41 -12.12 15.33
N LYS A 242 16.50 -12.64 16.17
CA LYS A 242 16.46 -14.07 16.49
C LYS A 242 16.15 -14.92 15.26
N TRP A 243 15.23 -14.48 14.40
CA TRP A 243 14.92 -15.21 13.17
C TRP A 243 16.13 -15.31 12.23
N VAL A 244 16.81 -14.18 11.94
CA VAL A 244 18.03 -14.17 11.11
C VAL A 244 19.09 -15.11 11.68
N ARG A 245 19.34 -15.07 13.00
CA ARG A 245 20.30 -15.97 13.67
C ARG A 245 19.91 -17.45 13.55
N ARG A 246 18.61 -17.79 13.71
CA ARG A 246 18.12 -19.17 13.55
C ARG A 246 18.27 -19.70 12.13
N GLN A 247 18.15 -18.83 11.13
CA GLN A 247 18.34 -19.17 9.72
C GLN A 247 19.82 -19.19 9.29
N GLY A 248 20.76 -19.17 10.24
CA GLY A 248 22.20 -19.24 9.97
C GLY A 248 22.83 -17.91 9.54
N GLY A 249 22.12 -16.79 9.70
CA GLY A 249 22.69 -15.45 9.54
C GLY A 249 23.44 -14.97 10.78
N PHE A 250 24.27 -13.95 10.59
CA PHE A 250 25.00 -13.30 11.66
C PHE A 250 24.39 -11.93 11.96
N VAL A 251 24.31 -11.58 13.25
CA VAL A 251 23.93 -10.24 13.71
C VAL A 251 24.78 -9.91 14.92
N HIS A 252 25.54 -8.82 14.83
CA HIS A 252 26.43 -8.33 15.90
C HIS A 252 25.66 -8.14 17.22
N GLN A 253 26.28 -8.48 18.36
CA GLN A 253 25.61 -8.42 19.67
C GLN A 253 25.29 -6.97 20.10
N GLY A 254 26.16 -6.05 19.70
CA GLY A 254 25.98 -4.62 19.83
C GLY A 254 24.87 -3.99 18.98
N LEU A 255 24.06 -4.74 18.23
CA LEU A 255 22.97 -4.19 17.43
C LEU A 255 21.60 -4.51 18.04
N LYS A 256 20.74 -3.49 18.09
CA LYS A 256 19.34 -3.62 18.51
C LYS A 256 18.43 -2.84 17.56
N ILE A 257 17.19 -3.30 17.44
CA ILE A 257 16.14 -2.52 16.78
C ILE A 257 15.61 -1.51 17.82
N GLY A 258 15.53 -0.24 17.43
CA GLY A 258 15.06 0.84 18.31
C GLY A 258 14.58 2.06 17.53
N GLU A 259 14.01 3.03 18.22
CA GLU A 259 13.58 4.29 17.61
C GLU A 259 14.72 5.30 17.63
N ASP A 260 14.97 5.89 16.47
CA ASP A 260 15.81 7.07 16.28
C ASP A 260 14.90 8.31 16.18
N SER A 261 15.26 9.34 16.92
CA SER A 261 14.53 10.63 17.00
C SER A 261 14.31 11.32 15.64
N SER A 262 15.12 11.01 14.63
CA SER A 262 15.06 11.67 13.32
C SER A 262 14.34 10.86 12.24
N HIS A 263 14.41 9.53 12.29
CA HIS A 263 13.96 8.65 11.19
C HIS A 263 12.99 7.55 11.63
N GLY A 264 12.54 7.58 12.88
CA GLY A 264 11.63 6.57 13.43
C GLY A 264 12.38 5.27 13.71
N LEU A 265 11.75 4.14 13.41
CA LEU A 265 12.30 2.83 13.73
C LEU A 265 13.52 2.47 12.86
N GLY A 266 14.62 2.06 13.48
CA GLY A 266 15.82 1.62 12.80
C GLY A 266 16.72 0.70 13.63
N LEU A 267 17.99 0.59 13.23
CA LEU A 267 19.02 -0.14 13.97
C LEU A 267 19.92 0.81 14.74
N LEU A 268 20.16 0.51 16.02
CA LEU A 268 21.00 1.29 16.91
C LEU A 268 22.13 0.43 17.48
N ALA A 269 23.29 1.03 17.69
CA ALA A 269 24.37 0.40 18.44
C ALA A 269 24.06 0.42 19.95
N SER A 270 24.16 -0.70 20.64
CA SER A 270 24.03 -0.79 22.10
C SER A 270 25.37 -0.62 22.82
N GLU A 271 26.47 -0.66 22.08
CA GLU A 271 27.86 -0.49 22.53
C GLU A 271 28.67 0.16 21.40
N GLU A 272 29.93 0.52 21.68
CA GLU A 272 30.83 1.00 20.62
C GLU A 272 31.22 -0.15 19.70
N ILE A 273 31.01 0.02 18.39
CA ILE A 273 31.34 -0.97 17.37
C ILE A 273 32.54 -0.44 16.55
N PRO A 274 33.69 -1.15 16.56
CA PRO A 274 34.86 -0.75 15.79
C PRO A 274 34.62 -0.74 14.27
N LYS A 275 35.32 0.15 13.57
CA LYS A 275 35.41 0.14 12.11
C LYS A 275 35.86 -1.23 11.59
N GLY A 276 35.23 -1.71 10.52
CA GLY A 276 35.53 -2.98 9.86
C GLY A 276 34.82 -4.19 10.48
N SER A 277 34.07 -3.99 11.57
CA SER A 277 33.27 -5.06 12.17
C SER A 277 32.17 -5.52 11.21
N GLU A 278 32.02 -6.84 11.09
CA GLU A 278 30.83 -7.43 10.46
C GLU A 278 29.63 -7.13 11.35
N LEU A 279 28.56 -6.59 10.76
CA LEU A 279 27.38 -6.13 11.48
C LEU A 279 26.22 -7.11 11.31
N ILE A 280 25.90 -7.43 10.06
CA ILE A 280 24.83 -8.34 9.67
C ILE A 280 25.32 -9.18 8.51
N SER A 281 25.02 -10.48 8.48
CA SER A 281 25.23 -11.33 7.31
C SER A 281 24.00 -12.19 7.05
N LEU A 282 23.47 -12.10 5.83
CA LEU A 282 22.28 -12.81 5.38
C LEU A 282 22.66 -13.93 4.39
N PRO A 283 22.41 -15.21 4.75
CA PRO A 283 22.53 -16.33 3.83
C PRO A 283 21.58 -16.19 2.63
N GLN A 284 21.93 -16.82 1.50
CA GLN A 284 21.24 -16.70 0.21
C GLN A 284 19.72 -16.98 0.20
N HIS A 285 19.21 -17.74 1.17
CA HIS A 285 17.79 -18.10 1.23
C HIS A 285 16.94 -17.08 2.01
N ILE A 286 17.56 -16.13 2.74
CA ILE A 286 16.85 -15.11 3.52
C ILE A 286 16.31 -13.97 2.65
N PRO A 287 17.11 -13.34 1.73
CA PRO A 287 16.62 -12.27 0.87
C PRO A 287 15.35 -12.66 0.10
N LEU A 288 14.34 -11.81 0.16
CA LEU A 288 13.10 -11.99 -0.61
C LEU A 288 13.31 -11.41 -2.02
N ARG A 289 13.20 -12.29 -3.02
CA ARG A 289 13.38 -12.00 -4.45
C ARG A 289 12.22 -12.60 -5.23
N PHE A 290 11.96 -12.07 -6.43
CA PHE A 290 10.91 -12.60 -7.30
C PHE A 290 11.29 -13.98 -7.85
N GLY A 291 12.56 -14.17 -8.19
CA GLY A 291 13.06 -15.34 -8.91
C GLY A 291 13.31 -15.04 -10.39
N SER A 292 14.09 -15.91 -11.06
CA SER A 292 14.35 -15.78 -12.50
C SER A 292 13.07 -16.13 -13.26
N LEU A 293 12.60 -15.24 -14.14
CA LEU A 293 11.44 -15.48 -15.01
C LEU A 293 11.64 -16.66 -15.99
N GLU A 294 12.85 -17.21 -16.05
CA GLU A 294 13.30 -18.21 -17.02
C GLU A 294 13.42 -19.64 -16.44
N SER A 295 13.09 -19.88 -15.17
CA SER A 295 13.09 -21.26 -14.66
C SER A 295 11.85 -22.02 -15.14
N ASP A 296 12.06 -23.18 -15.77
CA ASP A 296 11.09 -24.14 -16.33
C ASP A 296 10.00 -24.68 -15.37
N GLU A 297 9.84 -24.10 -14.18
CA GLU A 297 8.80 -24.48 -13.22
C GLU A 297 7.51 -23.69 -13.51
N ILE A 298 6.53 -24.40 -14.11
CA ILE A 298 5.08 -24.10 -14.19
C ILE A 298 4.76 -22.60 -14.31
N HIS A 299 4.38 -22.14 -15.51
CA HIS A 299 3.83 -20.80 -15.75
C HIS A 299 2.76 -20.45 -14.70
N SER A 300 3.17 -19.71 -13.67
CA SER A 300 2.30 -19.29 -12.59
C SER A 300 1.66 -17.97 -12.99
N VAL A 301 0.39 -17.78 -12.64
CA VAL A 301 -0.37 -16.54 -12.90
C VAL A 301 0.40 -15.30 -12.38
N LEU A 302 1.19 -15.46 -11.32
CA LEU A 302 2.04 -14.41 -10.77
C LEU A 302 3.12 -13.93 -11.74
N VAL A 303 3.74 -14.84 -12.49
CA VAL A 303 4.77 -14.52 -13.51
C VAL A 303 4.14 -13.75 -14.66
N ASP A 304 2.96 -14.19 -15.13
CA ASP A 304 2.22 -13.51 -16.20
C ASP A 304 1.82 -12.08 -15.80
N LEU A 305 1.40 -11.89 -14.55
CA LEU A 305 1.11 -10.56 -14.00
C LEU A 305 2.38 -9.71 -13.91
N ALA A 306 3.50 -10.27 -13.47
CA ALA A 306 4.77 -9.54 -13.37
C ALA A 306 5.32 -9.10 -14.74
N GLN A 307 5.10 -9.86 -15.80
CA GLN A 307 5.49 -9.49 -17.17
C GLN A 307 4.72 -8.28 -17.72
N LYS A 308 3.51 -8.02 -17.20
CA LYS A 308 2.71 -6.84 -17.58
C LYS A 308 3.14 -5.56 -16.86
N VAL A 309 3.93 -5.66 -15.80
CA VAL A 309 4.41 -4.51 -15.04
C VAL A 309 5.48 -3.76 -15.86
N PRO A 310 5.30 -2.44 -16.12
CA PRO A 310 6.30 -1.62 -16.79
C PRO A 310 7.65 -1.62 -16.05
N GLU A 311 8.76 -1.58 -16.80
CA GLU A 311 10.12 -1.56 -16.19
C GLU A 311 10.34 -0.40 -15.21
N GLU A 312 9.74 0.77 -15.48
CA GLU A 312 9.82 1.92 -14.59
C GLU A 312 9.12 1.70 -13.23
N LEU A 313 8.15 0.78 -13.17
CA LEU A 313 7.40 0.38 -11.97
C LEU A 313 7.86 -1.00 -11.47
N TRP A 314 9.15 -1.34 -11.67
CA TRP A 314 9.76 -2.61 -11.29
C TRP A 314 9.44 -3.06 -9.86
N ALA A 315 9.26 -2.14 -8.92
CA ALA A 315 8.94 -2.45 -7.52
C ALA A 315 7.64 -3.26 -7.40
N MET A 316 6.70 -3.09 -8.32
CA MET A 316 5.46 -3.87 -8.33
C MET A 316 5.71 -5.35 -8.69
N LYS A 317 6.73 -5.68 -9.49
CA LYS A 317 7.08 -7.08 -9.80
C LYS A 317 7.39 -7.85 -8.51
N LEU A 318 8.36 -7.36 -7.73
CA LEU A 318 8.68 -7.94 -6.42
C LEU A 318 7.53 -7.73 -5.41
N GLY A 319 6.73 -6.67 -5.55
CA GLY A 319 5.56 -6.41 -4.71
C GLY A 319 4.48 -7.48 -4.84
N LEU A 320 4.26 -8.02 -6.04
CA LEU A 320 3.37 -9.17 -6.24
C LEU A 320 3.84 -10.40 -5.45
N LYS A 321 5.14 -10.67 -5.45
CA LYS A 321 5.73 -11.76 -4.65
C LYS A 321 5.59 -11.48 -3.15
N LEU A 322 5.79 -10.24 -2.71
CA LEU A 322 5.56 -9.84 -1.32
C LEU A 322 4.10 -10.06 -0.89
N LEU A 323 3.12 -9.73 -1.75
CA LEU A 323 1.70 -9.99 -1.47
C LEU A 323 1.39 -11.48 -1.39
N GLN A 324 1.95 -12.29 -2.30
CA GLN A 324 1.82 -13.74 -2.25
C GLN A 324 2.33 -14.29 -0.91
N GLU A 325 3.53 -13.89 -0.47
CA GLU A 325 4.09 -14.35 0.80
C GLU A 325 3.35 -13.78 2.02
N ARG A 326 2.77 -12.57 1.91
CA ARG A 326 1.90 -12.01 2.93
C ARG A 326 0.62 -12.84 3.07
N ALA A 327 -0.03 -13.20 1.97
CA ALA A 327 -1.24 -14.02 1.94
C ALA A 327 -1.00 -15.47 2.42
N LYS A 328 0.20 -16.02 2.16
CA LYS A 328 0.52 -17.41 2.47
C LYS A 328 0.63 -17.67 3.98
N VAL A 329 -0.25 -18.55 4.47
CA VAL A 329 -0.17 -19.13 5.82
C VAL A 329 1.11 -19.96 5.93
N GLY A 330 1.84 -19.81 7.03
CA GLY A 330 3.12 -20.49 7.22
C GLY A 330 4.25 -19.99 6.30
N SER A 331 4.12 -18.81 5.68
CA SER A 331 5.21 -18.23 4.87
C SER A 331 6.51 -18.16 5.67
N PHE A 332 7.59 -18.62 5.03
CA PHE A 332 8.96 -18.53 5.56
C PHE A 332 9.34 -17.08 5.91
N TRP A 333 8.87 -16.11 5.12
CA TRP A 333 9.17 -14.68 5.30
C TRP A 333 8.21 -13.97 6.24
N TRP A 334 7.22 -14.64 6.83
CA TRP A 334 6.30 -13.99 7.76
C TRP A 334 6.99 -13.26 8.94
N PRO A 335 8.06 -13.81 9.56
CA PRO A 335 8.81 -13.07 10.58
C PRO A 335 9.39 -11.76 10.08
N TYR A 336 9.70 -11.65 8.79
CA TYR A 336 10.11 -10.40 8.16
C TYR A 336 8.91 -9.51 7.81
N ILE A 337 7.91 -10.05 7.10
CA ILE A 337 6.75 -9.29 6.63
C ILE A 337 5.97 -8.65 7.79
N SER A 338 5.83 -9.35 8.91
CA SER A 338 5.19 -8.82 10.13
C SER A 338 5.92 -7.60 10.73
N ASN A 339 7.20 -7.40 10.41
CA ASN A 339 7.99 -6.24 10.83
C ASN A 339 7.88 -5.04 9.87
N LEU A 340 7.29 -5.21 8.68
CA LEU A 340 7.13 -4.11 7.73
C LEU A 340 6.13 -3.07 8.26
N PRO A 341 6.26 -1.80 7.85
CA PRO A 341 5.25 -0.77 8.13
C PRO A 341 3.86 -1.16 7.62
N GLU A 342 2.84 -0.85 8.41
CA GLU A 342 1.43 -0.98 8.01
C GLU A 342 1.06 0.02 6.92
N ALA A 343 1.60 1.25 7.02
CA ALA A 343 1.37 2.33 6.07
C ALA A 343 2.69 3.00 5.69
N TYR A 344 2.69 3.70 4.54
CA TYR A 344 3.83 4.46 4.04
C TYR A 344 3.42 5.90 3.77
N SER A 345 4.34 6.83 4.05
CA SER A 345 4.13 8.27 3.87
C SER A 345 4.44 8.74 2.44
N VAL A 346 4.09 7.93 1.43
CA VAL A 346 4.31 8.26 0.01
C VAL A 346 3.09 8.95 -0.61
N PRO A 347 3.26 9.85 -1.59
CA PRO A 347 2.18 10.67 -2.15
C PRO A 347 0.98 9.91 -2.74
N ILE A 348 1.13 8.65 -3.14
CA ILE A 348 -0.01 7.85 -3.66
C ILE A 348 -1.08 7.59 -2.58
N PHE A 349 -0.73 7.73 -1.30
CA PHE A 349 -1.65 7.62 -0.17
C PHE A 349 -2.09 8.98 0.39
N PHE A 350 -1.63 10.09 -0.21
CA PHE A 350 -2.00 11.41 0.30
C PHE A 350 -3.47 11.72 -0.03
N PRO A 351 -4.18 12.40 0.88
CA PRO A 351 -5.45 13.01 0.56
C PRO A 351 -5.32 13.94 -0.66
N GLY A 352 -6.39 14.05 -1.46
CA GLY A 352 -6.35 14.85 -2.70
C GLY A 352 -5.99 16.33 -2.49
N GLU A 353 -6.25 16.89 -1.31
CA GLU A 353 -5.82 18.23 -0.90
C GLU A 353 -4.31 18.32 -0.64
N ASP A 354 -3.72 17.30 -0.03
CA ASP A 354 -2.28 17.23 0.24
C ASP A 354 -1.47 16.99 -1.03
N ILE A 355 -2.02 16.21 -1.98
CA ILE A 355 -1.45 16.11 -3.32
C ILE A 355 -1.38 17.50 -3.95
N LYS A 356 -2.46 18.29 -3.91
CA LYS A 356 -2.45 19.68 -4.43
C LYS A 356 -1.44 20.58 -3.70
N ASN A 357 -1.21 20.33 -2.41
CA ASN A 357 -0.25 21.09 -1.60
C ASN A 357 1.21 20.88 -2.03
N LEU A 358 1.55 19.82 -2.78
CA LEU A 358 2.90 19.64 -3.32
C LEU A 358 3.31 20.76 -4.28
N GLN A 359 2.35 21.34 -5.01
CA GLN A 359 2.54 22.52 -5.88
C GLN A 359 3.69 22.37 -6.89
N TYR A 360 4.02 21.15 -7.30
CA TYR A 360 5.14 20.86 -8.18
C TYR A 360 4.76 19.85 -9.28
N ALA A 361 4.56 20.38 -10.49
CA ALA A 361 3.97 19.61 -11.59
C ALA A 361 4.72 18.31 -11.98
N PRO A 362 6.07 18.26 -12.02
CA PRO A 362 6.79 17.02 -12.35
C PRO A 362 6.49 15.88 -11.38
N LEU A 363 6.47 16.16 -10.07
CA LEU A 363 6.12 15.18 -9.06
C LEU A 363 4.64 14.77 -9.17
N LEU A 364 3.72 15.73 -9.32
CA LEU A 364 2.29 15.47 -9.49
C LEU A 364 1.99 14.54 -10.67
N TYR A 365 2.71 14.71 -11.79
CA TYR A 365 2.58 13.83 -12.94
C TYR A 365 2.94 12.38 -12.57
N GLN A 366 4.04 12.17 -11.84
CA GLN A 366 4.45 10.82 -11.41
C GLN A 366 3.45 10.18 -10.44
N VAL A 367 2.91 10.94 -9.49
CA VAL A 367 1.88 10.44 -8.56
C VAL A 367 0.64 10.00 -9.33
N ASN A 368 0.12 10.85 -10.22
CA ASN A 368 -1.06 10.53 -11.02
C ASN A 368 -0.83 9.31 -11.94
N LYS A 369 0.38 9.18 -12.49
CA LYS A 369 0.77 8.03 -13.31
C LYS A 369 0.73 6.74 -12.50
N ARG A 370 1.31 6.73 -11.29
CA ARG A 370 1.28 5.57 -10.38
C ARG A 370 -0.15 5.22 -9.94
N CYS A 371 -0.96 6.19 -9.55
CA CYS A 371 -2.35 5.95 -9.16
C CYS A 371 -3.18 5.34 -10.30
N ARG A 372 -3.04 5.85 -11.54
CA ARG A 372 -3.71 5.27 -12.70
C ARG A 372 -3.27 3.84 -12.97
N PHE A 373 -1.96 3.60 -12.97
CA PHE A 373 -1.42 2.26 -13.13
C PHE A 373 -2.01 1.29 -12.10
N LEU A 374 -2.06 1.66 -10.81
CA LEU A 374 -2.60 0.77 -9.77
C LEU A 374 -4.08 0.43 -9.99
N LEU A 375 -4.90 1.40 -10.39
CA LEU A 375 -6.32 1.20 -10.67
C LEU A 375 -6.56 0.33 -11.92
N ASP A 376 -5.78 0.54 -12.98
CA ASP A 376 -5.87 -0.24 -14.21
C ASP A 376 -5.36 -1.67 -13.97
N PHE A 377 -4.25 -1.80 -13.23
CA PHE A 377 -3.61 -3.07 -12.93
C PHE A 377 -4.44 -3.92 -11.95
N GLU A 378 -5.15 -3.32 -11.00
CA GLU A 378 -6.13 -4.03 -10.16
C GLU A 378 -7.14 -4.80 -11.02
N GLN A 379 -7.68 -4.19 -12.07
CA GLN A 379 -8.64 -4.84 -12.96
C GLN A 379 -8.01 -5.99 -13.74
N GLU A 380 -6.73 -5.87 -14.08
CA GLU A 380 -5.98 -6.95 -14.74
C GLU A 380 -5.71 -8.12 -13.79
N VAL A 381 -5.34 -7.82 -12.55
CA VAL A 381 -5.16 -8.82 -11.49
C VAL A 381 -6.48 -9.55 -11.26
N ARG A 382 -7.58 -8.84 -11.07
CA ARG A 382 -8.92 -9.43 -10.89
C ARG A 382 -9.27 -10.38 -12.03
N ARG A 383 -9.13 -9.93 -13.28
CA ARG A 383 -9.37 -10.75 -14.49
C ARG A 383 -8.47 -11.99 -14.57
N ALA A 384 -7.24 -11.90 -14.08
CA ALA A 384 -6.32 -13.04 -14.09
C ALA A 384 -6.63 -14.06 -12.97
N LEU A 385 -7.28 -13.62 -11.89
CA LEU A 385 -7.66 -14.45 -10.75
C LEU A 385 -9.06 -15.05 -10.89
N GLU A 386 -9.90 -14.48 -11.77
CA GLU A 386 -11.24 -14.98 -12.08
C GLU A 386 -11.22 -16.47 -12.48
N ASN A 387 -12.00 -17.28 -11.77
CA ASN A 387 -12.16 -18.73 -11.98
C ASN A 387 -10.93 -19.61 -11.66
N LEU A 388 -9.90 -19.08 -10.98
CA LEU A 388 -8.84 -19.92 -10.45
C LEU A 388 -9.33 -20.72 -9.25
N LYS A 389 -8.90 -21.97 -9.16
CA LYS A 389 -9.09 -22.77 -7.94
C LYS A 389 -8.25 -22.20 -6.83
N LEU A 390 -8.69 -22.35 -5.58
CA LEU A 390 -8.00 -21.84 -4.39
C LEU A 390 -6.52 -22.31 -4.32
N ILE A 391 -6.24 -23.55 -4.72
CA ILE A 391 -4.89 -24.13 -4.73
C ILE A 391 -3.94 -23.47 -5.74
N ASP A 392 -4.51 -22.96 -6.85
CA ASP A 392 -3.77 -22.28 -7.91
C ASP A 392 -3.80 -20.75 -7.72
N HIS A 393 -4.57 -20.25 -6.75
CA HIS A 393 -4.73 -18.82 -6.48
C HIS A 393 -3.48 -18.27 -5.77
N PRO A 394 -2.69 -17.37 -6.41
CA PRO A 394 -1.41 -16.91 -5.86
C PRO A 394 -1.53 -16.16 -4.53
N PHE A 395 -2.72 -15.65 -4.20
CA PHE A 395 -3.01 -14.94 -2.95
C PHE A 395 -3.99 -15.70 -2.03
N GLY A 396 -4.16 -17.03 -2.23
CA GLY A 396 -4.98 -17.85 -1.33
C GLY A 396 -6.45 -17.43 -1.24
N GLY A 397 -7.06 -17.05 -2.36
CA GLY A 397 -8.46 -16.59 -2.44
C GLY A 397 -8.71 -15.15 -2.01
N LEU A 398 -7.66 -14.41 -1.60
CA LEU A 398 -7.81 -13.00 -1.21
C LEU A 398 -7.93 -12.07 -2.41
N ASP A 399 -8.86 -11.11 -2.29
CA ASP A 399 -8.97 -10.00 -3.22
C ASP A 399 -7.74 -9.08 -3.11
N VAL A 400 -7.27 -8.65 -4.29
CA VAL A 400 -6.15 -7.71 -4.41
C VAL A 400 -6.68 -6.41 -5.03
N ASP A 401 -6.79 -5.38 -4.21
CA ASP A 401 -7.22 -4.05 -4.61
C ASP A 401 -6.04 -3.10 -4.88
N ALA A 402 -6.31 -1.91 -5.44
CA ALA A 402 -5.30 -0.88 -5.67
C ALA A 402 -4.57 -0.46 -4.38
N SER A 403 -5.24 -0.52 -3.22
CA SER A 403 -4.64 -0.20 -1.91
C SER A 403 -3.55 -1.22 -1.54
N SER A 404 -3.85 -2.51 -1.69
CA SER A 404 -2.94 -3.63 -1.42
C SER A 404 -1.73 -3.60 -2.37
N LEU A 405 -1.98 -3.35 -3.67
CA LEU A 405 -0.93 -3.17 -4.67
C LEU A 405 -0.05 -1.96 -4.35
N GLY A 406 -0.67 -0.83 -3.99
CA GLY A 406 0.03 0.38 -3.59
C GLY A 406 0.93 0.16 -2.37
N TRP A 407 0.44 -0.58 -1.36
CA TRP A 407 1.23 -0.91 -0.17
C TRP A 407 2.43 -1.77 -0.53
N ALA A 408 2.23 -2.83 -1.32
CA ALA A 408 3.30 -3.72 -1.71
C ALA A 408 4.36 -3.04 -2.56
N MET A 409 3.93 -2.22 -3.52
CA MET A 409 4.83 -1.41 -4.34
C MET A 409 5.64 -0.44 -3.47
N SER A 410 5.02 0.21 -2.49
CA SER A 410 5.69 1.16 -1.58
C SER A 410 6.65 0.46 -0.62
N ALA A 411 6.27 -0.71 -0.12
CA ALA A 411 7.12 -1.55 0.72
C ALA A 411 8.39 -1.95 -0.03
N VAL A 412 8.25 -2.38 -1.29
CA VAL A 412 9.40 -2.75 -2.11
C VAL A 412 10.23 -1.53 -2.51
N SER A 413 9.61 -0.45 -2.99
CA SER A 413 10.36 0.73 -3.47
C SER A 413 11.20 1.38 -2.37
N SER A 414 10.73 1.34 -1.12
CA SER A 414 11.41 1.93 0.03
C SER A 414 12.50 1.05 0.65
N ARG A 415 12.50 -0.27 0.38
CA ARG A 415 13.30 -1.25 1.14
C ARG A 415 14.10 -2.25 0.30
N ALA A 416 13.82 -2.35 -1.00
CA ALA A 416 14.54 -3.28 -1.86
C ALA A 416 15.87 -2.70 -2.35
N PHE A 417 16.86 -3.57 -2.45
CA PHE A 417 18.20 -3.28 -2.94
C PHE A 417 18.40 -3.99 -4.27
N ARG A 418 19.12 -3.34 -5.19
CA ARG A 418 19.58 -3.96 -6.43
C ARG A 418 20.99 -4.48 -6.20
N LEU A 419 21.14 -5.81 -6.12
CA LEU A 419 22.44 -6.47 -5.95
C LEU A 419 22.75 -7.32 -7.18
N HIS A 420 24.02 -7.66 -7.38
CA HIS A 420 24.40 -8.46 -8.55
C HIS A 420 23.80 -9.87 -8.47
N GLY A 421 22.97 -10.21 -9.44
CA GLY A 421 22.32 -11.50 -9.60
C GLY A 421 23.22 -12.53 -10.29
N LYS A 422 22.69 -13.23 -11.29
CA LYS A 422 23.46 -14.20 -12.08
C LYS A 422 24.51 -13.47 -12.94
N LYS A 423 25.72 -14.03 -13.01
CA LYS A 423 26.70 -13.62 -14.02
C LYS A 423 26.26 -14.15 -15.39
N LEU A 424 26.08 -13.24 -16.34
CA LEU A 424 25.84 -13.54 -17.74
C LEU A 424 27.12 -14.11 -18.37
N PRO A 425 27.00 -14.87 -19.48
CA PRO A 425 28.14 -15.47 -20.18
C PRO A 425 29.18 -14.45 -20.66
N ASP A 426 28.80 -13.18 -20.81
CA ASP A 426 29.65 -12.06 -21.20
C ASP A 426 30.45 -11.45 -20.03
N GLY A 427 30.27 -11.96 -18.81
CA GLY A 427 30.93 -11.50 -17.59
C GLY A 427 30.21 -10.33 -16.88
N THR A 428 29.11 -9.82 -17.44
CA THR A 428 28.26 -8.84 -16.76
C THR A 428 27.33 -9.54 -15.75
N SER A 429 26.85 -8.81 -14.75
CA SER A 429 25.87 -9.34 -13.79
C SER A 429 24.57 -8.55 -13.96
N GLU A 430 23.45 -9.27 -14.09
CA GLU A 430 22.14 -8.65 -14.08
C GLU A 430 21.81 -8.18 -12.65
N ASP A 431 21.29 -6.96 -12.51
CA ASP A 431 20.87 -6.44 -11.21
C ASP A 431 19.55 -7.10 -10.80
N ASP A 432 19.57 -7.82 -9.68
CA ASP A 432 18.40 -8.51 -9.13
C ASP A 432 17.84 -7.70 -7.94
N PRO A 433 16.63 -7.14 -8.04
CA PRO A 433 16.00 -6.44 -6.92
C PRO A 433 15.56 -7.44 -5.84
N MET A 434 15.96 -7.18 -4.59
CA MET A 434 15.60 -8.02 -3.45
C MET A 434 15.40 -7.20 -2.17
N MET A 435 14.45 -7.62 -1.35
CA MET A 435 14.31 -7.10 0.00
C MET A 435 15.25 -7.88 0.93
N LEU A 436 15.96 -7.15 1.79
CA LEU A 436 16.99 -7.70 2.67
C LEU A 436 16.52 -7.61 4.12
N PRO A 437 15.88 -8.65 4.67
CA PRO A 437 15.39 -8.63 6.05
C PRO A 437 16.46 -8.19 7.04
N LEU A 438 16.08 -7.29 7.96
CA LEU A 438 16.94 -6.66 8.98
C LEU A 438 17.90 -5.60 8.44
N ILE A 439 18.50 -5.80 7.25
CA ILE A 439 19.36 -4.79 6.63
C ILE A 439 18.54 -3.56 6.20
N ASP A 440 17.34 -3.77 5.69
CA ASP A 440 16.39 -2.74 5.27
C ASP A 440 15.81 -1.90 6.43
N MET A 441 16.23 -2.18 7.67
CA MET A 441 15.96 -1.35 8.85
C MET A 441 17.03 -0.26 9.07
N CYS A 442 18.12 -0.26 8.29
CA CYS A 442 19.10 0.82 8.34
C CYS A 442 18.53 2.07 7.69
N ASN A 443 18.60 3.22 8.36
CA ASN A 443 18.11 4.48 7.82
C ASN A 443 19.12 5.12 6.83
N HIS A 444 18.63 6.08 6.05
CA HIS A 444 19.45 6.81 5.07
C HIS A 444 20.41 7.81 5.73
N SER A 445 21.64 7.88 5.23
CA SER A 445 22.56 9.00 5.44
C SER A 445 23.47 9.20 4.23
N PHE A 446 23.75 10.46 3.86
CA PHE A 446 24.81 10.80 2.90
C PHE A 446 26.22 10.62 3.47
N GLU A 447 26.34 10.54 4.79
CA GLU A 447 27.55 10.18 5.53
C GLU A 447 27.31 8.84 6.23
N PRO A 448 27.24 7.73 5.48
CA PRO A 448 26.93 6.43 6.06
C PRO A 448 28.06 5.96 6.98
N ASN A 449 27.70 5.23 8.04
CA ASN A 449 28.67 4.57 8.92
C ASN A 449 28.78 3.07 8.62
N ALA A 450 27.98 2.55 7.69
CA ALA A 450 28.04 1.18 7.22
C ALA A 450 27.75 1.04 5.72
N ARG A 451 28.23 -0.07 5.18
CA ARG A 451 28.12 -0.42 3.75
C ARG A 451 27.63 -1.85 3.59
N ILE A 452 26.79 -2.05 2.57
CA ILE A 452 26.40 -3.38 2.10
C ILE A 452 27.54 -3.94 1.23
N VAL A 453 27.94 -5.17 1.51
CA VAL A 453 28.98 -5.91 0.79
C VAL A 453 28.37 -7.21 0.30
N GLN A 454 28.60 -7.52 -0.98
CA GLN A 454 28.20 -8.79 -1.56
C GLN A 454 29.43 -9.67 -1.73
N GLU A 455 29.47 -10.81 -1.05
CA GLU A 455 30.49 -11.83 -1.21
C GLU A 455 29.94 -12.97 -2.08
N GLN A 456 30.66 -13.31 -3.15
CA GLN A 456 30.38 -14.49 -3.96
C GLN A 456 31.31 -15.62 -3.52
N GLY A 457 30.75 -16.78 -3.17
CA GLY A 457 31.55 -17.97 -2.89
C GLY A 457 32.37 -18.41 -4.11
N VAL A 458 33.41 -19.22 -3.87
CA VAL A 458 34.35 -19.73 -4.89
C VAL A 458 33.64 -20.40 -6.08
N ASP A 459 32.46 -20.99 -5.83
CA ASP A 459 31.66 -21.69 -6.83
C ASP A 459 30.62 -20.79 -7.56
N ASN A 460 30.60 -19.46 -7.34
CA ASN A 460 29.59 -18.50 -7.82
C ASN A 460 28.12 -18.82 -7.45
N THR A 461 27.86 -19.89 -6.69
CA THR A 461 26.49 -20.35 -6.37
C THR A 461 25.96 -19.78 -5.07
N LYS A 462 26.83 -19.54 -4.07
CA LYS A 462 26.47 -19.02 -2.75
C LYS A 462 26.72 -17.52 -2.69
N MET A 463 25.64 -16.75 -2.68
CA MET A 463 25.67 -15.30 -2.42
C MET A 463 25.49 -15.06 -0.93
N LEU A 464 26.42 -14.31 -0.33
CA LEU A 464 26.32 -13.84 1.04
C LEU A 464 26.28 -12.32 1.03
N VAL A 465 25.20 -11.75 1.56
CA VAL A 465 25.04 -10.29 1.67
C VAL A 465 25.40 -9.89 3.09
N LYS A 466 26.35 -8.97 3.24
CA LYS A 466 26.84 -8.50 4.52
C LYS A 466 26.66 -7.00 4.67
N VAL A 467 26.61 -6.55 5.91
CA VAL A 467 26.77 -5.15 6.30
C VAL A 467 28.03 -5.05 7.13
N VAL A 468 28.91 -4.11 6.79
CA VAL A 468 30.18 -3.89 7.49
C VAL A 468 30.27 -2.42 7.92
N ALA A 469 30.77 -2.19 9.14
CA ALA A 469 31.01 -0.86 9.66
C ALA A 469 32.14 -0.16 8.87
N GLU A 470 31.86 0.98 8.23
CA GLU A 470 32.87 1.78 7.52
C GLU A 470 33.61 2.75 8.44
N THR A 471 32.95 3.15 9.52
CA THR A 471 33.48 4.01 10.58
C THR A 471 33.20 3.35 11.93
N ALA A 472 33.81 3.87 13.01
CA ALA A 472 33.46 3.43 14.35
C ALA A 472 32.07 3.98 14.70
N ILE A 473 31.17 3.12 15.18
CA ILE A 473 29.80 3.47 15.54
C ILE A 473 29.73 3.56 17.05
N LYS A 474 29.35 4.71 17.60
CA LYS A 474 29.30 4.88 19.06
C LYS A 474 28.04 4.26 19.62
N GLN A 475 28.05 4.01 20.93
CA GLN A 475 26.86 3.58 21.64
C GLN A 475 25.69 4.55 21.43
N ASN A 476 24.52 3.98 21.12
CA ASN A 476 23.26 4.64 20.77
C ASN A 476 23.25 5.40 19.44
N ASP A 477 24.35 5.42 18.67
CA ASP A 477 24.32 5.97 17.33
C ASP A 477 23.49 5.04 16.41
N PRO A 478 22.71 5.62 15.48
CA PRO A 478 22.00 4.85 14.49
C PRO A 478 22.97 4.24 13.48
N LEU A 479 22.67 3.01 13.08
CA LEU A 479 23.30 2.37 11.93
C LEU A 479 22.66 2.92 10.65
N ALA A 480 23.46 3.61 9.85
CA ALA A 480 22.99 4.31 8.66
C ALA A 480 23.78 3.88 7.41
N ILE A 481 23.03 3.72 6.31
CA ILE A 481 23.56 3.37 4.99
C ILE A 481 23.15 4.45 3.99
N ASN A 482 23.84 4.53 2.85
CA ASN A 482 23.44 5.43 1.77
C ASN A 482 22.52 4.68 0.80
N TYR A 483 21.24 5.08 0.74
CA TYR A 483 20.26 4.55 -0.22
C TYR A 483 20.55 4.96 -1.67
N GLY A 484 21.37 5.97 -1.87
CA GLY A 484 21.71 6.56 -3.14
C GLY A 484 21.73 8.09 -3.06
N ASN A 485 22.44 8.70 -4.00
CA ASN A 485 22.54 10.15 -4.15
C ASN A 485 21.32 10.68 -4.91
N LEU A 486 20.13 10.54 -4.30
CA LEU A 486 18.84 10.81 -4.90
C LEU A 486 18.36 12.25 -4.61
N ASN A 487 17.53 12.80 -5.50
CA ASN A 487 16.83 14.06 -5.25
C ASN A 487 15.60 13.85 -4.35
N ASN A 488 14.99 14.93 -3.87
CA ASN A 488 13.81 14.82 -3.03
C ASN A 488 12.55 14.32 -3.76
N ASP A 489 12.54 14.28 -5.10
CA ASP A 489 11.43 13.68 -5.85
C ASP A 489 11.39 12.18 -5.58
N PHE A 490 12.54 11.51 -5.71
CA PHE A 490 12.66 10.08 -5.44
C PHE A 490 12.50 9.75 -3.95
N PHE A 491 13.11 10.52 -3.04
CA PHE A 491 12.93 10.27 -1.60
C PHE A 491 11.47 10.37 -1.18
N LEU A 492 10.72 11.36 -1.69
CA LEU A 492 9.32 11.47 -1.35
C LEU A 492 8.47 10.39 -2.04
N LEU A 493 8.69 10.14 -3.35
CA LEU A 493 7.90 9.17 -4.12
C LEU A 493 8.09 7.72 -3.66
N ASP A 494 9.32 7.34 -3.35
CA ASP A 494 9.69 5.93 -3.15
C ASP A 494 9.92 5.57 -1.69
N TYR A 495 10.34 6.53 -0.86
CA TYR A 495 10.68 6.31 0.55
C TYR A 495 9.78 7.05 1.55
N GLY A 496 9.02 8.06 1.10
CA GLY A 496 8.05 8.77 1.93
C GLY A 496 8.64 9.79 2.91
N PHE A 497 9.78 10.39 2.59
CA PHE A 497 10.37 11.48 3.37
C PHE A 497 11.04 12.54 2.49
N VAL A 498 11.32 13.70 3.09
CA VAL A 498 12.01 14.82 2.43
C VAL A 498 13.29 15.13 3.20
N ILE A 499 14.42 15.24 2.50
CA ILE A 499 15.69 15.60 3.13
C ILE A 499 15.88 17.13 3.06
N PRO A 500 16.03 17.82 4.21
CA PRO A 500 16.36 19.22 4.24
C PRO A 500 17.76 19.48 3.66
N SER A 501 17.91 20.52 2.83
CA SER A 501 19.20 20.91 2.24
C SER A 501 19.91 19.76 1.51
N ASN A 502 19.15 18.90 0.82
CA ASN A 502 19.69 17.77 0.08
C ASN A 502 20.61 18.26 -1.06
N PRO A 503 21.92 17.91 -1.06
CA PRO A 503 22.87 18.37 -2.06
C PRO A 503 22.63 17.80 -3.47
N TYR A 504 21.82 16.75 -3.58
CA TYR A 504 21.43 16.13 -4.84
C TYR A 504 20.05 16.58 -5.32
N ASP A 505 19.38 17.47 -4.59
CA ASP A 505 18.05 17.95 -4.97
C ASP A 505 18.11 18.92 -6.15
N CYS A 506 17.20 18.73 -7.10
CA CYS A 506 17.13 19.48 -8.33
C CYS A 506 15.67 19.77 -8.71
N ILE A 507 15.48 20.72 -9.62
CA ILE A 507 14.20 20.95 -10.28
C ILE A 507 14.25 20.48 -11.73
N GLU A 508 13.27 19.68 -12.13
CA GLU A 508 12.99 19.33 -13.52
C GLU A 508 12.28 20.50 -14.23
N LEU A 509 12.77 20.85 -15.41
CA LEU A 509 12.19 21.77 -16.36
C LEU A 509 12.02 21.08 -17.71
N ARG A 510 11.02 21.53 -18.48
CA ARG A 510 10.89 21.14 -19.88
C ARG A 510 11.70 22.10 -20.74
N TYR A 511 12.57 21.55 -21.57
CA TYR A 511 13.21 22.25 -22.66
C TYR A 511 12.15 22.63 -23.69
N ASP A 512 11.90 23.93 -23.81
CA ASP A 512 10.89 24.51 -24.69
C ASP A 512 11.41 25.84 -25.26
N GLY A 513 11.52 25.93 -26.59
CA GLY A 513 12.11 27.09 -27.24
C GLY A 513 11.36 28.40 -26.97
N ALA A 514 10.02 28.36 -26.88
CA ALA A 514 9.22 29.56 -26.60
C ALA A 514 9.39 30.03 -25.15
N LEU A 515 9.49 29.10 -24.20
CA LEU A 515 9.82 29.41 -22.81
C LEU A 515 11.22 30.03 -22.69
N LEU A 516 12.20 29.49 -23.42
CA LEU A 516 13.57 30.02 -23.46
C LEU A 516 13.62 31.42 -24.08
N ASP A 517 12.89 31.67 -25.17
CA ASP A 517 12.75 33.01 -25.77
C ASP A 517 12.17 34.01 -24.78
N ALA A 518 11.07 33.66 -24.10
CA ALA A 518 10.44 34.51 -23.09
C ALA A 518 11.40 34.83 -21.92
N ALA A 519 12.10 33.82 -21.41
CA ALA A 519 13.08 34.00 -20.34
C ALA A 519 14.25 34.88 -20.78
N SER A 520 14.78 34.65 -21.99
CA SER A 520 15.91 35.40 -22.51
C SER A 520 15.57 36.86 -22.83
N MET A 521 14.37 37.13 -23.33
CA MET A 521 13.87 38.50 -23.50
C MET A 521 13.71 39.20 -22.15
N ALA A 522 13.15 38.53 -21.14
CA ALA A 522 13.05 39.08 -19.77
C ALA A 522 14.43 39.35 -19.13
N ALA A 523 15.45 38.57 -19.52
CA ALA A 523 16.84 38.76 -19.14
C ALA A 523 17.57 39.91 -19.89
N GLY A 524 16.91 40.55 -20.85
CA GLY A 524 17.47 41.67 -21.62
C GLY A 524 18.42 41.25 -22.75
N VAL A 525 18.37 39.99 -23.20
CA VAL A 525 19.12 39.52 -24.37
C VAL A 525 18.40 39.99 -25.64
N SER A 526 19.12 40.64 -26.55
CA SER A 526 18.56 41.14 -27.81
C SER A 526 18.33 39.98 -28.80
N SER A 527 17.10 39.89 -29.35
CA SER A 527 16.70 38.96 -30.42
C SER A 527 17.08 37.48 -30.19
N PRO A 528 16.64 36.85 -29.08
CA PRO A 528 16.76 35.40 -28.94
C PRO A 528 15.90 34.69 -30.01
N ASN A 529 16.37 33.55 -30.49
CA ASN A 529 15.66 32.73 -31.47
C ASN A 529 15.76 31.23 -31.13
N PHE A 530 15.45 30.89 -29.87
CA PHE A 530 15.45 29.52 -29.36
C PHE A 530 14.32 28.68 -29.95
N SER A 531 13.19 29.29 -30.32
CA SER A 531 12.04 28.61 -30.93
C SER A 531 12.22 28.26 -32.42
N ALA A 532 13.12 28.94 -33.14
CA ALA A 532 13.43 28.63 -34.53
C ALA A 532 14.96 28.55 -34.76
N PRO A 533 15.63 27.54 -34.17
CA PRO A 533 17.08 27.38 -34.30
C PRO A 533 17.47 27.17 -35.76
N SER A 534 18.64 27.69 -36.14
CA SER A 534 19.20 27.48 -37.48
C SER A 534 19.57 26.00 -37.72
N PRO A 535 19.71 25.56 -39.00
CA PRO A 535 19.99 24.16 -39.30
C PRO A 535 21.27 23.60 -38.66
N TRP A 536 22.29 24.44 -38.42
CA TRP A 536 23.51 24.00 -37.75
C TRP A 536 23.31 23.86 -36.23
N GLN A 537 22.54 24.76 -35.60
CA GLN A 537 22.17 24.66 -34.19
C GLN A 537 21.32 23.41 -33.92
N GLN A 538 20.39 23.08 -34.83
CA GLN A 538 19.58 21.86 -34.73
C GLN A 538 20.41 20.58 -34.70
N ARG A 539 21.52 20.54 -35.46
CA ARG A 539 22.46 19.41 -35.41
C ARG A 539 23.08 19.25 -34.02
N PHE A 540 23.46 20.36 -33.38
CA PHE A 540 23.97 20.33 -32.01
C PHE A 540 22.90 19.93 -30.99
N LEU A 541 21.66 20.43 -31.13
CA LEU A 541 20.56 20.02 -30.26
C LEU A 541 20.24 18.53 -30.39
N SER A 542 20.30 17.99 -31.60
CA SER A 542 20.17 16.55 -31.86
C SER A 542 21.29 15.75 -31.20
N GLN A 543 22.55 16.23 -31.26
CA GLN A 543 23.68 15.61 -30.55
C GLN A 543 23.53 15.69 -29.02
N LEU A 544 22.85 16.72 -28.50
CA LEU A 544 22.49 16.85 -27.10
C LEU A 544 21.27 16.01 -26.72
N GLY A 545 20.58 15.39 -27.67
CA GLY A 545 19.34 14.65 -27.44
C GLY A 545 18.16 15.55 -27.03
N LEU A 546 18.21 16.84 -27.38
CA LEU A 546 17.16 17.84 -27.13
C LEU A 546 16.29 18.11 -28.36
N GLU A 547 16.53 17.39 -29.47
CA GLU A 547 15.76 17.48 -30.70
C GLU A 547 15.73 16.10 -31.41
N GLY A 548 14.64 15.79 -32.13
CA GLY A 548 14.43 14.52 -32.82
C GLY A 548 13.37 13.60 -32.17
N GLU A 549 13.04 12.48 -32.84
CA GLU A 549 11.95 11.55 -32.45
C GLU A 549 12.15 10.89 -31.07
N ALA A 550 13.40 10.69 -30.65
CA ALA A 550 13.76 10.11 -29.35
C ALA A 550 14.35 11.15 -28.36
N SER A 551 14.02 12.43 -28.53
CA SER A 551 14.56 13.50 -27.69
C SER A 551 14.07 13.44 -26.25
N ASN A 552 14.98 13.65 -25.30
CA ASN A 552 14.64 13.82 -23.89
C ASN A 552 14.65 15.31 -23.54
N LEU A 553 13.47 15.93 -23.63
CA LEU A 553 13.28 17.35 -23.36
C LEU A 553 13.29 17.70 -21.86
N LYS A 554 13.47 16.74 -20.95
CA LYS A 554 13.62 17.04 -19.53
C LYS A 554 15.04 17.51 -19.26
N VAL A 555 15.18 18.65 -18.59
CA VAL A 555 16.46 19.21 -18.14
C VAL A 555 16.35 19.63 -16.69
N SER A 556 17.48 19.69 -15.98
CA SER A 556 17.52 19.93 -14.54
C SER A 556 18.39 21.13 -14.13
N LEU A 557 17.97 21.79 -13.04
CA LEU A 557 18.74 22.82 -12.34
C LEU A 557 18.88 22.45 -10.87
N GLY A 558 20.09 22.62 -10.32
CA GLY A 558 20.44 22.13 -8.98
C GLY A 558 20.97 20.70 -9.01
N GLY A 559 21.22 20.15 -7.82
CA GLY A 559 21.93 18.89 -7.65
C GLY A 559 23.46 19.05 -7.66
N PRO A 560 24.23 17.97 -7.92
CA PRO A 560 25.69 18.01 -7.85
C PRO A 560 26.31 18.89 -8.93
N GLU A 561 25.68 18.95 -10.10
CA GLU A 561 25.96 19.93 -11.14
C GLU A 561 24.93 21.05 -11.01
N LEU A 562 25.36 22.27 -10.66
CA LEU A 562 24.46 23.43 -10.48
C LEU A 562 23.47 23.61 -11.64
N VAL A 563 23.92 23.26 -12.84
CA VAL A 563 23.18 23.30 -14.10
C VAL A 563 23.50 22.03 -14.87
N GLU A 564 22.47 21.37 -15.40
CA GLU A 564 22.70 20.25 -16.30
C GLU A 564 23.44 20.68 -17.56
N GLY A 565 24.53 19.98 -17.88
CA GLY A 565 25.41 20.35 -19.00
C GLY A 565 24.70 20.42 -20.36
N ARG A 566 23.65 19.63 -20.61
CA ARG A 566 22.87 19.69 -21.86
C ARG A 566 22.19 21.05 -22.05
N LEU A 567 21.56 21.56 -20.99
CA LEU A 567 20.91 22.86 -21.02
C LEU A 567 21.93 23.99 -21.20
N LEU A 568 23.05 23.93 -20.48
CA LEU A 568 24.12 24.92 -20.61
C LEU A 568 24.70 24.97 -22.02
N ALA A 569 25.02 23.80 -22.58
CA ALA A 569 25.54 23.69 -23.94
C ALA A 569 24.52 24.21 -24.97
N ALA A 570 23.23 23.85 -24.83
CA ALA A 570 22.18 24.34 -25.71
C ALA A 570 22.07 25.86 -25.70
N LEU A 571 22.05 26.48 -24.50
CA LEU A 571 22.01 27.95 -24.38
C LEU A 571 23.25 28.61 -24.99
N ARG A 572 24.44 28.07 -24.73
CA ARG A 572 25.70 28.56 -25.30
C ARG A 572 25.67 28.55 -26.82
N VAL A 573 25.22 27.45 -27.42
CA VAL A 573 25.15 27.26 -28.88
C VAL A 573 24.07 28.13 -29.53
N LEU A 574 22.91 28.26 -28.88
CA LEU A 574 21.78 29.01 -29.43
C LEU A 574 21.98 30.53 -29.36
N LEU A 575 22.78 31.00 -28.40
CA LEU A 575 23.17 32.40 -28.29
C LEU A 575 24.40 32.76 -29.15
N ALA A 576 25.14 31.76 -29.62
CA ALA A 576 26.31 31.98 -30.47
C ALA A 576 25.91 32.47 -31.87
N SER A 577 26.66 33.44 -32.39
CA SER A 577 26.41 34.02 -33.72
C SER A 577 27.11 33.28 -34.86
N ASP A 578 28.19 32.54 -34.56
CA ASP A 578 29.02 31.86 -35.54
C ASP A 578 29.25 30.40 -35.17
N VAL A 579 29.02 29.51 -36.14
CA VAL A 579 29.29 28.07 -36.05
C VAL A 579 30.78 27.78 -35.88
N THR A 580 31.67 28.59 -36.47
CA THR A 580 33.11 28.32 -36.42
C THR A 580 33.68 28.45 -35.02
N GLU A 581 33.16 29.37 -34.21
CA GLU A 581 33.54 29.51 -32.81
C GLU A 581 33.05 28.32 -31.97
N VAL A 582 31.86 27.80 -32.26
CA VAL A 582 31.31 26.63 -31.57
C VAL A 582 32.11 25.37 -31.91
N GLU A 583 32.47 25.16 -33.18
CA GLU A 583 33.19 23.97 -33.66
C GLU A 583 34.64 23.89 -33.16
N LYS A 584 35.23 24.98 -32.66
CA LYS A 584 36.54 24.98 -32.00
C LYS A 584 36.54 24.23 -30.66
N HIS A 585 35.37 24.07 -30.05
CA HIS A 585 35.22 23.46 -28.73
C HIS A 585 34.55 22.10 -28.82
N ASP A 586 35.05 21.16 -28.01
CA ASP A 586 34.38 19.88 -27.85
C ASP A 586 33.12 20.01 -26.99
N LEU A 587 32.18 19.08 -27.19
CA LEU A 587 30.89 19.10 -26.49
C LEU A 587 31.05 19.03 -24.96
N LYS A 588 32.12 18.40 -24.45
CA LYS A 588 32.41 18.32 -23.02
C LYS A 588 32.74 19.69 -22.43
N THR A 589 33.52 20.51 -23.14
CA THR A 589 33.79 21.90 -22.73
C THR A 589 32.50 22.71 -22.72
N LEU A 590 31.66 22.58 -23.76
CA LEU A 590 30.38 23.29 -23.86
C LEU A 590 29.36 22.86 -22.79
N LYS A 591 29.44 21.63 -22.29
CA LYS A 591 28.62 21.14 -21.17
C LYS A 591 29.16 21.56 -19.80
N SER A 592 30.46 21.86 -19.69
CA SER A 592 31.10 22.12 -18.40
C SER A 592 30.86 23.55 -17.91
N LEU A 593 30.37 23.66 -16.67
CA LEU A 593 30.27 24.93 -15.94
C LEU A 593 31.63 25.44 -15.42
N SER A 594 32.65 24.59 -15.43
CA SER A 594 34.03 24.94 -15.02
C SER A 594 34.83 25.58 -16.17
N ALA A 595 34.40 25.39 -17.41
CA ALA A 595 35.00 26.05 -18.56
C ALA A 595 34.78 27.58 -18.47
N GLU A 596 35.86 28.35 -18.57
CA GLU A 596 35.80 29.81 -18.43
C GLU A 596 35.33 30.44 -19.75
N ALA A 597 34.03 30.71 -19.84
CA ALA A 597 33.37 31.43 -20.95
C ALA A 597 33.85 30.98 -22.35
N PRO A 598 33.62 29.70 -22.73
CA PRO A 598 34.21 29.11 -23.93
C PRO A 598 33.87 29.85 -25.23
N LEU A 599 32.67 30.44 -25.31
CA LEU A 599 32.21 31.22 -26.47
C LEU A 599 32.24 32.73 -26.22
N GLY A 600 33.07 33.18 -25.28
CA GLY A 600 33.20 34.58 -24.88
C GLY A 600 32.30 34.99 -23.71
N VAL A 601 32.73 36.04 -23.01
CA VAL A 601 32.09 36.51 -21.76
C VAL A 601 30.64 36.95 -22.00
N SER A 602 30.38 37.67 -23.09
CA SER A 602 29.03 38.16 -23.39
C SER A 602 28.04 37.01 -23.61
N ASN A 603 28.45 35.94 -24.32
CA ASN A 603 27.64 34.75 -24.54
C ASN A 603 27.34 34.01 -23.24
N GLU A 604 28.37 33.86 -22.39
CA GLU A 604 28.25 33.18 -21.10
C GLU A 604 27.34 33.95 -20.13
N VAL A 605 27.45 35.27 -20.08
CA VAL A 605 26.58 36.15 -19.29
C VAL A 605 25.14 36.07 -19.80
N ALA A 606 24.92 36.08 -21.11
CA ALA A 606 23.58 35.92 -21.69
C ALA A 606 22.97 34.57 -21.32
N ALA A 607 23.72 33.47 -21.44
CA ALA A 607 23.26 32.14 -21.06
C ALA A 607 22.86 32.09 -19.58
N PHE A 608 23.72 32.57 -18.65
CA PHE A 608 23.40 32.58 -17.23
C PHE A 608 22.22 33.49 -16.88
N ARG A 609 22.06 34.64 -17.54
CA ARG A 609 20.89 35.50 -17.32
C ARG A 609 19.59 34.85 -17.78
N THR A 610 19.59 34.18 -18.93
CA THR A 610 18.43 33.39 -19.40
C THR A 610 18.07 32.30 -18.40
N MET A 611 19.06 31.61 -17.82
CA MET A 611 18.84 30.61 -16.77
C MET A 611 18.28 31.20 -15.47
N ILE A 612 18.77 32.36 -15.04
CA ILE A 612 18.23 33.08 -13.88
C ILE A 612 16.77 33.45 -14.14
N ALA A 613 16.43 33.92 -15.35
CA ALA A 613 15.06 34.22 -15.72
C ALA A 613 14.16 32.97 -15.72
N LEU A 614 14.65 31.82 -16.18
CA LEU A 614 13.94 30.54 -16.06
C LEU A 614 13.66 30.18 -14.60
N CYS A 615 14.62 30.39 -13.70
CA CYS A 615 14.42 30.18 -12.27
C CYS A 615 13.34 31.11 -11.69
N VAL A 616 13.31 32.37 -12.11
CA VAL A 616 12.25 33.33 -11.70
C VAL A 616 10.88 32.85 -12.18
N ILE A 617 10.77 32.41 -13.43
CA ILE A 617 9.53 31.86 -13.98
C ILE A 617 9.10 30.61 -13.19
N ALA A 618 10.03 29.69 -12.94
CA ALA A 618 9.76 28.47 -12.16
C ALA A 618 9.29 28.78 -10.73
N LEU A 619 9.92 29.75 -10.06
CA LEU A 619 9.51 30.21 -8.73
C LEU A 619 8.10 30.81 -8.74
N GLY A 620 7.74 31.51 -9.82
CA GLY A 620 6.41 32.10 -10.00
C GLY A 620 5.26 31.08 -10.13
N HIS A 621 5.56 29.80 -10.38
CA HIS A 621 4.55 28.73 -10.38
C HIS A 621 4.15 28.28 -8.97
N PHE A 622 4.94 28.63 -7.95
CA PHE A 622 4.58 28.37 -6.56
C PHE A 622 3.69 29.51 -6.05
N PRO A 623 2.44 29.24 -5.66
CA PRO A 623 1.52 30.27 -5.19
C PRO A 623 1.92 30.86 -3.83
N THR A 624 2.73 30.14 -3.04
CA THR A 624 3.17 30.59 -1.70
C THR A 624 4.66 30.89 -1.66
N LYS A 625 5.06 31.75 -0.73
CA LYS A 625 6.48 32.02 -0.41
C LYS A 625 7.00 31.06 0.67
N ILE A 626 8.32 30.95 0.79
CA ILE A 626 8.95 30.09 1.83
C ILE A 626 8.51 30.51 3.24
N MET A 627 8.52 31.81 3.55
CA MET A 627 8.10 32.29 4.88
C MET A 627 6.63 31.98 5.21
N GLU A 628 5.76 31.97 4.19
CA GLU A 628 4.35 31.62 4.37
C GLU A 628 4.21 30.13 4.69
N ASP A 629 4.97 29.28 4.00
CA ASP A 629 4.99 27.83 4.23
C ASP A 629 5.57 27.46 5.60
N GLU A 630 6.66 28.10 6.02
CA GLU A 630 7.21 27.94 7.37
C GLU A 630 6.20 28.36 8.44
N SER A 631 5.39 29.39 8.17
CA SER A 631 4.30 29.77 9.06
C SER A 631 3.16 28.75 9.08
N LEU A 632 2.93 28.00 7.98
CA LEU A 632 1.94 26.92 7.94
C LEU A 632 2.40 25.72 8.76
N LEU A 633 3.66 25.31 8.64
CA LEU A 633 4.23 24.22 9.45
C LEU A 633 4.11 24.48 10.95
N LYS A 634 4.30 25.74 11.39
CA LYS A 634 4.16 26.14 12.80
C LYS A 634 2.73 26.03 13.34
N LYS A 635 1.70 25.93 12.49
CA LYS A 635 0.30 25.85 12.93
C LYS A 635 -0.15 24.44 13.32
N GLY A 636 0.70 23.42 13.12
CA GLY A 636 0.34 22.03 13.32
C GLY A 636 -0.56 21.54 12.19
N VAL A 637 0.02 20.84 11.23
CA VAL A 637 -0.69 20.25 10.08
C VAL A 637 -0.65 18.73 10.16
N SER A 638 -1.41 18.03 9.31
CA SER A 638 -1.28 16.57 9.19
C SER A 638 0.13 16.18 8.73
N SER A 639 0.56 14.95 8.99
CA SER A 639 1.87 14.45 8.57
C SER A 639 2.07 14.51 7.05
N SER A 640 1.04 14.19 6.26
CA SER A 640 1.05 14.29 4.79
C SER A 640 1.11 15.74 4.32
N SER A 641 0.36 16.66 4.94
CA SER A 641 0.46 18.10 4.69
C SER A 641 1.87 18.62 5.02
N GLU A 642 2.45 18.19 6.14
CA GLU A 642 3.79 18.58 6.56
C GLU A 642 4.82 18.18 5.50
N LEU A 643 4.82 16.92 5.06
CA LEU A 643 5.71 16.44 4.00
C LEU A 643 5.53 17.21 2.70
N ALA A 644 4.28 17.49 2.29
CA ALA A 644 4.01 18.24 1.07
C ALA A 644 4.53 19.68 1.14
N ILE A 645 4.38 20.34 2.31
CA ILE A 645 4.86 21.70 2.54
C ILE A 645 6.39 21.72 2.62
N GLN A 646 7.01 20.79 3.35
CA GLN A 646 8.47 20.66 3.42
C GLN A 646 9.07 20.43 2.04
N PHE A 647 8.48 19.56 1.23
CA PHE A 647 8.91 19.29 -0.15
C PHE A 647 8.94 20.56 -0.99
N ARG A 648 7.84 21.34 -1.04
CA ARG A 648 7.82 22.57 -1.85
C ARG A 648 8.74 23.67 -1.30
N ILE A 649 8.98 23.72 0.01
CA ILE A 649 10.01 24.61 0.58
C ILE A 649 11.39 24.23 0.04
N GLN A 650 11.74 22.94 0.02
CA GLN A 650 13.04 22.49 -0.51
C GLN A 650 13.18 22.84 -1.99
N LYS A 651 12.15 22.59 -2.81
CA LYS A 651 12.17 22.97 -4.24
C LYS A 651 12.36 24.47 -4.47
N LYS A 652 11.68 25.32 -3.70
CA LYS A 652 11.88 26.77 -3.78
C LYS A 652 13.29 27.17 -3.35
N SER A 653 13.84 26.52 -2.33
CA SER A 653 15.19 26.77 -1.83
C SER A 653 16.25 26.43 -2.89
N VAL A 654 16.13 25.28 -3.56
CA VAL A 654 17.01 24.88 -4.68
C VAL A 654 16.99 25.94 -5.79
N ILE A 655 15.81 26.43 -6.19
CA ILE A 655 15.69 27.47 -7.23
C ILE A 655 16.43 28.75 -6.81
N ILE A 656 16.24 29.20 -5.57
CA ILE A 656 16.89 30.41 -5.03
C ILE A 656 18.41 30.23 -4.98
N ASP A 657 18.90 29.06 -4.57
CA ASP A 657 20.33 28.78 -4.50
C ASP A 657 20.98 28.73 -5.89
N VAL A 658 20.31 28.14 -6.88
CA VAL A 658 20.75 28.19 -8.28
C VAL A 658 20.85 29.63 -8.76
N MET A 659 19.80 30.43 -8.56
CA MET A 659 19.79 31.85 -8.93
C MET A 659 20.95 32.63 -8.29
N LYS A 660 21.17 32.43 -6.99
CA LYS A 660 22.24 33.11 -6.23
C LYS A 660 23.62 32.76 -6.76
N ASN A 661 23.87 31.48 -7.05
CA ASN A 661 25.14 31.02 -7.59
C ASN A 661 25.39 31.54 -9.02
N LEU A 662 24.40 31.45 -9.90
CA LEU A 662 24.51 32.01 -11.26
C LEU A 662 24.70 33.52 -11.24
N THR A 663 23.99 34.25 -10.38
CA THR A 663 24.15 35.71 -10.23
C THR A 663 25.57 36.07 -9.78
N ARG A 664 26.15 35.30 -8.85
CA ARG A 664 27.55 35.50 -8.43
C ARG A 664 28.51 35.30 -9.61
N ARG A 665 28.30 34.27 -10.43
CA ARG A 665 29.12 34.00 -11.62
C ARG A 665 29.03 35.11 -12.66
N VAL A 666 27.82 35.61 -12.94
CA VAL A 666 27.61 36.76 -13.83
C VAL A 666 28.40 37.98 -13.34
N LYS A 667 28.34 38.31 -12.04
CA LYS A 667 29.09 39.43 -11.47
C LYS A 667 30.60 39.28 -11.62
N LEU A 668 31.14 38.08 -11.40
CA LEU A 668 32.57 37.80 -11.55
C LEU A 668 33.03 37.94 -13.00
N LEU A 669 32.24 37.45 -13.95
CA LEU A 669 32.55 37.55 -15.38
C LEU A 669 32.52 39.00 -15.87
N SER A 670 31.49 39.78 -15.48
CA SER A 670 31.39 41.19 -15.87
C SER A 670 32.51 42.05 -15.27
N GLN A 671 33.01 41.73 -14.07
CA GLN A 671 34.17 42.41 -13.49
C GLN A 671 35.46 42.14 -14.26
N LYS A 672 35.67 40.89 -14.71
CA LYS A 672 36.85 40.52 -15.50
C LYS A 672 36.87 41.25 -16.84
N GLU A 673 35.72 41.34 -17.51
CA GLU A 673 35.58 42.03 -18.80
C GLU A 673 35.96 43.51 -18.71
N THR A 674 35.59 44.19 -17.62
CA THR A 674 35.97 45.59 -17.37
C THR A 674 37.46 45.81 -17.08
N VAL A 675 38.17 44.79 -16.57
CA VAL A 675 39.61 44.88 -16.32
C VAL A 675 40.39 44.63 -17.61
N THR A 676 40.01 43.63 -18.41
CA THR A 676 40.64 43.33 -19.70
C THR A 676 40.37 44.36 -20.80
N SER A 677 39.43 45.28 -20.62
CA SER A 677 39.16 46.38 -21.55
C SER A 677 39.80 47.72 -21.13
N GLN A 678 40.52 47.73 -20.00
CA GLN A 678 41.32 48.87 -19.52
C GLN A 678 42.84 48.67 -19.72
N ASP A 679 43.27 47.46 -20.06
CA ASP A 679 44.62 47.12 -20.54
C ASP A 679 44.63 47.02 -22.08
#